data_AF-A0A150VY40-F1
#
_entry.id   AF-A0A150VY40-F1
#
_cell.length_a   1.000
_cell.length_b   1.000
_cell.length_c   1.000
_cell.angle_alpha   90.00
_cell.angle_beta   90.00
_cell.angle_gamma   90.00
#
_symmetry.space_group_name_H-M   'P 1'
#
loop_
_entity.id
_entity.type
_entity.pdbx_description
1 polymer ?
#
loop_
_entity_poly.entity_id
_entity_poly.type
_entity_poly.pdbx_seq_one_letter_code
_entity_poly.pdbx_strand_id
1 'polypeptide(L)'
;MDVKRYFRGPVMWIVLAVLAVVVLMQVVGSSEGYKTVDTGKVVQAIDKNQVKQAKITTGDEQLVKLELVDGQKIDKSDKIQASYIGSQGVALADKLQEKFEAGQIEKGYTVSPTKQSALVSILLSLLPFVLIVVVFLFLMNQMQGGGSRVMQFGKSKAKLITKDTPKTTFADVAGSDEAVEELHEIKEFLQEPAKFQAVGAKIPKGVLLYGPPGTGKTLLARAVAGEAGVPFYSISGSDFVEMFVGVGASRVRDLFEQAKANAPAIVFVDEIDAVGRHRGAGLGGGHDEREQTLNQLLVEMDGFDVKGGVILIAATNRPDILDPALLRPGRFDRQIAVDRPDMLGRLEILKVHQKGKPVAPDVDLGAVARRTPGFTGADLSNVLNEAALLTARSDQKLIDNKALDEAIDRVVAGPQKRTRIMSDKEKKITAYHEGGHALVAAASPNSDPVHKITILSRGRALGYTMVLPDEDKYSTTRNEMLDQLAYMLGGRAAEELVFHDPTTGAANDIEKATATARAMVTQYGMTERLGAIKFGGDNTEPFLGREMAHQRDYSEEVAALVDEEVKKLIETAHNEAWEILVENRDVLDNLVLALLEKETLGKEEIAEIFAPIVKRPARPAWTGSSRRTPSTRPPVLSPKELALTNTANGSTTQVDTTKGIDIAPVDPPSPED
;
A
#
# COMPACT_ATOMS: atom_id res chain seq x y z
N MET A 1 -29.91 24.81 -12.93
CA MET A 1 -30.43 23.94 -11.85
C MET A 1 -31.90 24.24 -11.69
N ASP A 2 -32.76 23.24 -11.93
CA ASP A 2 -34.19 23.44 -12.14
C ASP A 2 -34.93 23.48 -10.78
N VAL A 3 -35.02 24.69 -10.20
CA VAL A 3 -35.55 24.96 -8.85
C VAL A 3 -36.95 24.37 -8.66
N LYS A 4 -37.76 24.28 -9.73
CA LYS A 4 -39.11 23.71 -9.70
C LYS A 4 -39.17 22.22 -9.34
N ARG A 5 -38.08 21.46 -9.50
CA ARG A 5 -38.05 20.02 -9.17
C ARG A 5 -37.88 19.76 -7.67
N TYR A 6 -37.18 20.66 -6.96
CA TYR A 6 -37.05 20.60 -5.49
C TYR A 6 -38.37 20.92 -4.78
N PHE A 7 -39.16 21.85 -5.32
CA PHE A 7 -40.46 22.23 -4.75
C PHE A 7 -41.56 21.16 -4.86
N ARG A 8 -41.37 20.10 -5.66
CA ARG A 8 -42.34 18.98 -5.77
C ARG A 8 -41.96 17.73 -4.97
N GLY A 9 -40.78 17.72 -4.35
CA GLY A 9 -40.30 16.57 -3.57
C GLY A 9 -40.86 16.56 -2.15
N PRO A 10 -41.13 15.38 -1.56
CA PRO A 10 -41.58 15.27 -0.16
C PRO A 10 -40.56 15.81 0.85
N VAL A 11 -39.28 15.90 0.45
CA VAL A 11 -38.17 16.41 1.27
C VAL A 11 -38.41 17.85 1.73
N MET A 12 -38.94 18.73 0.87
CA MET A 12 -39.20 20.12 1.26
C MET A 12 -40.27 20.24 2.35
N TRP A 13 -41.31 19.41 2.29
CA TRP A 13 -42.35 19.36 3.31
C TRP A 13 -41.85 18.80 4.63
N ILE A 14 -40.95 17.82 4.59
CA ILE A 14 -40.27 17.29 5.78
C ILE A 14 -39.40 18.38 6.42
N VAL A 15 -38.61 19.10 5.63
CA VAL A 15 -37.76 20.20 6.14
C VAL A 15 -38.63 21.31 6.75
N LEU A 16 -39.72 21.72 6.10
CA LEU A 16 -40.65 22.72 6.62
C LEU A 16 -41.33 22.28 7.92
N ALA A 17 -41.73 21.01 8.02
CA ALA A 17 -42.35 20.48 9.23
C ALA A 17 -41.36 20.41 10.41
N VAL A 18 -40.12 20.00 10.15
CA VAL A 18 -39.04 20.04 11.16
C VAL A 18 -38.75 21.48 11.59
N LEU A 19 -38.69 22.42 10.64
CA LEU A 19 -38.46 23.83 10.94
C LEU A 19 -39.60 24.42 11.80
N ALA A 20 -40.85 24.08 11.49
CA ALA A 20 -42.02 24.51 12.26
C ALA A 20 -41.98 23.96 13.68
N VAL A 21 -41.56 22.71 13.89
CA VAL A 21 -41.40 22.12 15.23
C VAL A 21 -40.28 22.81 16.02
N VAL A 22 -39.14 23.10 15.38
CA VAL A 22 -38.02 23.82 16.03
C VAL A 22 -38.45 25.23 16.44
N VAL A 23 -39.16 25.95 15.58
CA VAL A 23 -39.68 27.29 15.89
C VAL A 23 -40.72 27.22 17.02
N LEU A 24 -41.63 26.24 16.97
CA LEU A 24 -42.63 26.03 18.03
C LEU A 24 -41.96 25.74 19.38
N MET A 25 -40.93 24.88 19.41
CA MET A 25 -40.18 24.59 20.63
C MET A 25 -39.44 25.83 21.18
N GLN A 26 -38.87 26.67 20.31
CA GLN A 26 -38.23 27.92 20.73
C GLN A 26 -39.23 28.94 21.31
N VAL A 27 -40.41 29.06 20.71
CA VAL A 27 -41.44 29.98 21.20
C VAL A 27 -42.01 29.53 22.53
N VAL A 28 -42.21 28.22 22.74
CA VAL A 28 -42.72 27.67 24.01
C VAL A 28 -41.68 27.73 25.13
N GLY A 29 -40.39 27.60 24.83
CA GLY A 29 -39.31 27.60 25.84
C GLY A 29 -38.86 28.98 26.34
N SER A 30 -39.37 30.09 25.79
CA SER A 30 -38.84 31.44 26.04
C SER A 30 -39.72 32.32 26.97
N SER A 31 -40.73 31.75 27.63
CA SER A 31 -41.80 32.52 28.27
C SER A 31 -41.52 33.13 29.66
N GLU A 32 -40.32 33.04 30.24
CA GLU A 32 -40.05 33.57 31.61
C GLU A 32 -39.04 34.73 31.70
N GLY A 33 -38.37 35.14 30.63
CA GLY A 33 -37.61 36.40 30.60
C GLY A 33 -36.34 36.49 31.48
N TYR A 34 -35.85 35.38 32.06
CA TYR A 34 -34.58 35.35 32.81
C TYR A 34 -33.38 35.16 31.89
N LYS A 35 -32.32 35.95 32.08
CA LYS A 35 -31.08 35.81 31.31
C LYS A 35 -30.09 34.88 32.01
N THR A 36 -29.60 33.87 31.29
CA THR A 36 -28.57 32.95 31.82
C THR A 36 -27.23 33.66 31.96
N VAL A 37 -26.63 33.62 33.15
CA VAL A 37 -25.32 34.20 33.48
C VAL A 37 -24.46 33.17 34.23
N ASP A 38 -23.15 33.40 34.28
CA ASP A 38 -22.23 32.50 34.98
C ASP A 38 -22.56 32.39 36.47
N THR A 39 -22.49 31.18 37.02
CA THR A 39 -22.77 30.90 38.44
C THR A 39 -21.92 31.77 39.38
N GLY A 40 -20.68 32.07 39.00
CA GLY A 40 -19.81 33.00 39.75
C GLY A 40 -20.36 34.42 39.85
N LYS A 41 -21.03 34.94 38.80
CA LYS A 41 -21.66 36.26 38.82
C LYS A 41 -22.88 36.29 39.73
N VAL A 42 -23.64 35.19 39.78
CA VAL A 42 -24.78 35.02 40.72
C VAL A 42 -24.29 35.01 42.16
N VAL A 43 -23.24 34.24 42.48
CA VAL A 43 -22.63 34.23 43.82
C VAL A 43 -22.11 35.61 44.19
N GLN A 44 -21.42 36.30 43.29
CA GLN A 44 -20.94 37.67 43.53
C GLN A 44 -22.07 38.67 43.77
N ALA A 45 -23.18 38.55 43.05
CA ALA A 45 -24.35 39.41 43.25
C ALA A 45 -24.96 39.21 44.65
N ILE A 46 -24.99 37.97 45.13
CA ILE A 46 -25.43 37.62 46.49
C ILE A 46 -24.44 38.20 47.53
N ASP A 47 -23.13 38.03 47.32
CA ASP A 47 -22.12 38.51 48.26
C ASP A 47 -22.09 40.06 48.34
N LYS A 48 -22.36 40.76 47.23
CA LYS A 48 -22.42 42.23 47.12
C LYS A 48 -23.77 42.85 47.52
N ASN A 49 -24.71 42.07 48.05
CA ASN A 49 -26.05 42.51 48.49
C ASN A 49 -26.88 43.17 47.38
N GLN A 50 -26.74 42.68 46.15
CA GLN A 50 -27.40 43.26 44.97
C GLN A 50 -28.74 42.59 44.65
N VAL A 51 -29.23 41.70 45.54
CA VAL A 51 -30.36 40.79 45.30
C VAL A 51 -31.61 41.28 46.02
N LYS A 52 -32.68 41.52 45.26
CA LYS A 52 -34.00 41.91 45.76
C LYS A 52 -34.86 40.70 46.13
N GLN A 53 -34.81 39.66 45.30
CA GLN A 53 -35.53 38.41 45.50
C GLN A 53 -34.73 37.25 44.91
N ALA A 54 -34.69 36.12 45.61
CA ALA A 54 -34.06 34.90 45.13
C ALA A 54 -35.05 33.73 45.11
N LYS A 55 -35.09 32.98 44.00
CA LYS A 55 -35.85 31.75 43.87
C LYS A 55 -34.92 30.61 43.47
N ILE A 56 -34.75 29.64 44.36
CA ILE A 56 -34.01 28.42 44.08
C ILE A 56 -35.01 27.35 43.67
N THR A 57 -34.74 26.71 42.53
CA THR A 57 -35.57 25.64 42.00
C THR A 57 -34.78 24.34 42.08
N THR A 58 -35.35 23.34 42.78
CA THR A 58 -34.76 22.02 43.02
C THR A 58 -35.55 20.92 42.30
N GLY A 59 -34.91 19.80 41.93
CA GLY A 59 -35.54 18.69 41.21
C GLY A 59 -34.90 18.47 39.84
N ASP A 60 -35.73 18.37 38.79
CA ASP A 60 -35.28 18.13 37.41
C ASP A 60 -34.49 19.31 36.81
N GLU A 61 -34.71 20.52 37.31
CA GLU A 61 -33.93 21.72 36.97
C GLU A 61 -33.28 22.30 38.24
N GLN A 62 -31.94 22.36 38.27
CA GLN A 62 -31.16 22.95 39.37
C GLN A 62 -30.77 24.39 39.04
N LEU A 63 -31.73 25.31 39.17
CA LEU A 63 -31.57 26.72 38.78
C LEU A 63 -31.78 27.67 39.96
N VAL A 64 -30.90 28.66 40.10
CA VAL A 64 -31.12 29.84 40.95
C VAL A 64 -31.50 31.02 40.07
N LYS A 65 -32.67 31.59 40.32
CA LYS A 65 -33.19 32.79 39.67
C LYS A 65 -33.10 33.95 40.67
N LEU A 66 -32.44 35.05 40.29
CA LEU A 66 -32.32 36.25 41.09
C LEU A 66 -32.96 37.44 40.37
N GLU A 67 -33.72 38.23 41.12
CA GLU A 67 -34.09 39.59 40.74
C GLU A 67 -33.18 40.56 41.50
N LEU A 68 -32.53 41.47 40.77
CA LEU A 68 -31.62 42.45 41.35
C LEU A 68 -32.38 43.68 41.88
N VAL A 69 -31.74 44.44 42.78
CA VAL A 69 -32.30 45.71 43.30
C VAL A 69 -32.39 46.75 42.17
N ASP A 70 -33.45 47.57 42.21
CA ASP A 70 -33.78 48.52 41.13
C ASP A 70 -32.60 49.47 40.84
N GLY A 71 -32.13 49.49 39.59
CA GLY A 71 -30.99 50.29 39.15
C GLY A 71 -29.68 49.52 38.92
N GLN A 72 -29.61 48.25 39.35
CA GLN A 72 -28.46 47.38 39.06
C GLN A 72 -28.79 46.37 37.96
N LYS A 73 -27.90 46.26 36.96
CA LYS A 73 -28.06 45.32 35.85
C LYS A 73 -26.79 44.50 35.69
N ILE A 74 -26.94 43.17 35.72
CA ILE A 74 -25.87 42.25 35.35
C ILE A 74 -26.18 41.76 33.95
N ASP A 75 -25.24 41.96 33.03
CA ASP A 75 -25.40 41.61 31.60
C ASP A 75 -26.67 42.19 30.96
N LYS A 76 -27.00 43.45 31.29
CA LYS A 76 -28.16 44.23 30.79
C LYS A 76 -29.54 43.70 31.22
N SER A 77 -29.62 42.73 32.12
CA SER A 77 -30.86 42.21 32.70
C SER A 77 -30.92 42.50 34.21
N ASP A 78 -32.11 42.80 34.70
CA ASP A 78 -32.48 42.87 36.12
C ASP A 78 -32.88 41.50 36.68
N LYS A 79 -33.23 40.56 35.80
CA LYS A 79 -33.52 39.16 36.11
C LYS A 79 -32.46 38.24 35.53
N ILE A 80 -31.75 37.54 36.40
CA ILE A 80 -30.66 36.63 36.03
C ILE A 80 -30.91 35.22 36.56
N GLN A 81 -30.41 34.22 35.85
CA GLN A 81 -30.46 32.83 36.28
C GLN A 81 -29.12 32.13 36.06
N ALA A 82 -28.78 31.19 36.93
CA ALA A 82 -27.64 30.29 36.73
C ALA A 82 -27.97 28.88 37.22
N SER A 83 -27.35 27.90 36.60
CA SER A 83 -27.38 26.51 37.08
C SER A 83 -26.40 26.32 38.22
N TYR A 84 -26.80 25.50 39.19
CA TYR A 84 -25.94 25.03 40.28
C TYR A 84 -25.92 23.50 40.29
N ILE A 85 -24.92 22.91 40.94
CA ILE A 85 -24.77 21.46 41.01
C ILE A 85 -24.84 20.99 42.47
N GLY A 86 -25.78 20.08 42.76
CA GLY A 86 -25.80 19.30 44.00
C GLY A 86 -25.70 20.16 45.28
N SER A 87 -24.63 19.98 46.06
CA SER A 87 -24.40 20.67 47.34
C SER A 87 -24.23 22.19 47.21
N GLN A 88 -23.94 22.71 46.03
CA GLN A 88 -23.88 24.16 45.79
C GLN A 88 -25.25 24.83 46.00
N GLY A 89 -26.35 24.11 45.74
CA GLY A 89 -27.69 24.64 45.97
C GLY A 89 -27.99 24.86 47.45
N VAL A 90 -27.49 23.96 48.31
CA VAL A 90 -27.61 24.06 49.77
C VAL A 90 -26.76 25.24 50.27
N ALA A 91 -25.51 25.33 49.83
CA ALA A 91 -24.62 26.45 50.19
C ALA A 91 -25.16 27.83 49.73
N LEU A 92 -25.83 27.89 48.57
CA LEU A 92 -26.50 29.09 48.09
C LEU A 92 -27.74 29.43 48.92
N ALA A 93 -28.52 28.42 49.33
CA ALA A 93 -29.66 28.61 50.22
C ALA A 93 -29.22 29.12 51.60
N ASP A 94 -28.16 28.55 52.18
CA ASP A 94 -27.60 28.97 53.47
C ASP A 94 -27.08 30.42 53.42
N LYS A 95 -26.35 30.78 52.36
CA LYS A 95 -25.90 32.16 52.12
C LYS A 95 -27.06 33.14 51.97
N LEU A 96 -28.12 32.77 51.24
CA LEU A 96 -29.30 33.62 51.08
C LEU A 96 -30.07 33.76 52.40
N GLN A 97 -30.07 32.73 53.24
CA GLN A 97 -30.67 32.78 54.57
C GLN A 97 -29.90 33.73 55.50
N GLU A 98 -28.57 33.63 55.55
CA GLU A 98 -27.72 34.53 56.34
C GLU A 98 -27.94 36.01 55.93
N LYS A 99 -28.02 36.28 54.63
CA LYS A 99 -28.26 37.63 54.09
C LYS A 99 -29.69 38.14 54.33
N PHE A 100 -30.67 37.25 54.37
CA PHE A 100 -32.04 37.60 54.73
C PHE A 100 -32.17 37.93 56.22
N GLU A 101 -31.54 37.15 57.11
CA GLU A 101 -31.52 37.39 58.56
C GLU A 101 -30.78 38.69 58.92
N ALA A 102 -29.77 39.09 58.12
CA ALA A 102 -29.10 40.38 58.23
C ALA A 102 -29.91 41.58 57.68
N GLY A 103 -31.14 41.36 57.19
CA GLY A 103 -32.03 42.40 56.66
C GLY A 103 -31.64 42.94 55.27
N GLN A 104 -30.83 42.20 54.51
CA GLN A 104 -30.23 42.67 53.25
C GLN A 104 -30.98 42.18 51.99
N ILE A 105 -32.05 41.38 52.13
CA ILE A 105 -32.91 40.92 51.03
C ILE A 105 -34.37 41.30 51.34
N GLU A 106 -34.91 42.27 50.59
CA GLU A 106 -36.21 42.89 50.91
C GLU A 106 -37.42 41.96 50.76
N LYS A 107 -37.40 41.04 49.76
CA LYS A 107 -38.56 40.18 49.43
C LYS A 107 -38.38 38.71 49.81
N GLY A 108 -37.31 38.38 50.55
CA GLY A 108 -37.00 37.02 50.98
C GLY A 108 -36.50 36.08 49.87
N TYR A 109 -36.29 34.82 50.25
CA TYR A 109 -35.91 33.74 49.34
C TYR A 109 -36.94 32.61 49.36
N THR A 110 -37.16 31.94 48.22
CA THR A 110 -38.09 30.80 48.11
C THR A 110 -37.39 29.61 47.47
N VAL A 111 -37.52 28.44 48.08
CA VAL A 111 -37.09 27.17 47.50
C VAL A 111 -38.33 26.41 47.06
N SER A 112 -38.49 26.18 45.75
CA SER A 112 -39.64 25.45 45.20
C SER A 112 -39.18 24.27 44.33
N PRO A 113 -39.70 23.04 44.53
CA PRO A 113 -39.41 21.97 43.60
C PRO A 113 -40.13 22.20 42.26
N THR A 114 -39.46 22.06 41.12
CA THR A 114 -40.13 22.10 39.81
C THR A 114 -41.06 20.91 39.72
N LYS A 115 -42.38 21.14 39.59
CA LYS A 115 -43.31 20.11 39.14
C LYS A 115 -43.73 20.43 37.72
N GLN A 116 -43.05 19.87 36.73
CA GLN A 116 -43.62 19.83 35.38
C GLN A 116 -44.84 18.89 35.41
N SER A 117 -45.99 19.32 34.90
CA SER A 117 -47.15 18.44 34.77
C SER A 117 -46.77 17.28 33.85
N ALA A 118 -46.62 16.08 34.41
CA ALA A 118 -46.21 14.88 33.66
C ALA A 118 -47.06 14.63 32.41
N LEU A 119 -48.37 14.94 32.47
CA LEU A 119 -49.27 14.86 31.32
C LEU A 119 -48.89 15.80 30.17
N VAL A 120 -48.46 17.02 30.47
CA VAL A 120 -48.05 18.01 29.45
C VAL A 120 -46.73 17.59 28.80
N SER A 121 -45.79 17.06 29.59
CA SER A 121 -44.50 16.54 29.09
C SER A 121 -44.68 15.28 28.23
N ILE A 122 -45.58 14.37 28.60
CA ILE A 122 -45.92 13.19 27.81
C ILE A 122 -46.61 13.59 26.49
N LEU A 123 -47.54 14.55 26.52
CA LEU A 123 -48.24 15.00 25.32
C LEU A 123 -47.29 15.70 24.33
N LEU A 124 -46.40 16.57 24.83
CA LEU A 124 -45.38 17.25 24.01
C LEU A 124 -44.31 16.30 23.48
N SER A 125 -43.92 15.28 24.24
CA SER A 125 -42.95 14.28 23.78
C SER A 125 -43.51 13.28 22.76
N LEU A 126 -44.84 13.07 22.73
CA LEU A 126 -45.51 12.26 21.71
C LEU A 126 -45.78 13.01 20.39
N LEU A 127 -45.80 14.35 20.42
CA LEU A 127 -46.10 15.18 19.25
C LEU A 127 -45.16 14.93 18.04
N PRO A 128 -43.84 14.78 18.22
CA PRO A 128 -42.92 14.41 17.13
C PRO A 128 -43.25 13.05 16.51
N PHE A 129 -43.64 12.06 17.32
CA PHE A 129 -43.99 10.72 16.84
C PHE A 129 -45.30 10.74 16.04
N VAL A 130 -46.31 11.48 16.53
CA VAL A 130 -47.58 11.65 15.81
C VAL A 130 -47.34 12.34 14.46
N LEU A 131 -46.49 13.37 14.41
CA LEU A 131 -46.14 14.06 13.17
C LEU A 131 -45.45 13.11 12.17
N ILE A 132 -44.50 12.29 12.64
CA ILE A 132 -43.83 11.28 11.80
C ILE A 132 -44.84 10.28 11.25
N VAL A 133 -45.77 9.79 12.08
CA VAL A 133 -46.82 8.84 11.66
C VAL A 133 -47.73 9.48 10.61
N VAL A 134 -48.15 10.74 10.79
CA VAL A 134 -49.01 11.44 9.82
C VAL A 134 -48.28 11.67 8.49
N VAL A 135 -47.00 12.08 8.51
CA VAL A 135 -46.18 12.22 7.31
C VAL A 135 -45.96 10.86 6.63
N PHE A 136 -45.75 9.81 7.41
CA PHE A 136 -45.59 8.45 6.90
C PHE A 136 -46.86 7.94 6.23
N LEU A 137 -48.04 8.14 6.84
CA LEU A 137 -49.33 7.79 6.24
C LEU A 137 -49.63 8.60 4.97
N PHE A 138 -49.25 9.89 4.94
CA PHE A 138 -49.38 10.74 3.75
C PHE A 138 -48.47 10.26 2.61
N LEU A 139 -47.21 9.89 2.90
CA LEU A 139 -46.28 9.29 1.94
C LEU A 139 -46.78 7.93 1.42
N MET A 140 -47.35 7.10 2.29
CA MET A 140 -47.88 5.79 1.91
C MET A 140 -49.06 5.92 0.95
N ASN A 141 -49.98 6.86 1.22
CA ASN A 141 -51.09 7.17 0.30
C ASN A 141 -50.61 7.77 -1.03
N GLN A 142 -49.47 8.46 -1.07
CA GLN A 142 -48.89 8.98 -2.32
C GLN A 142 -48.11 7.92 -3.11
N MET A 143 -47.59 6.87 -2.44
CA MET A 143 -46.89 5.75 -3.07
C MET A 143 -47.84 4.69 -3.67
N GLN A 144 -49.09 4.60 -3.19
CA GLN A 144 -50.06 3.61 -3.69
C GLN A 144 -50.61 3.91 -5.10
N GLY A 145 -50.29 5.06 -5.68
CA GLY A 145 -50.65 5.45 -7.06
C GLY A 145 -49.65 5.08 -8.16
N GLY A 146 -48.61 4.29 -7.88
CA GLY A 146 -47.46 4.09 -8.80
C GLY A 146 -46.83 2.69 -8.80
N GLY A 147 -47.64 1.63 -8.73
CA GLY A 147 -47.22 0.23 -8.59
C GLY A 147 -46.35 -0.40 -9.69
N SER A 148 -45.72 0.37 -10.58
CA SER A 148 -44.89 -0.13 -11.70
C SER A 148 -43.38 0.12 -11.52
N ARG A 149 -42.93 0.96 -10.58
CA ARG A 149 -41.50 1.34 -10.47
C ARG A 149 -40.65 0.48 -9.54
N VAL A 150 -41.23 -0.29 -8.62
CA VAL A 150 -40.47 -1.06 -7.63
C VAL A 150 -39.90 -2.37 -8.23
N MET A 151 -40.55 -2.94 -9.25
CA MET A 151 -40.06 -4.12 -9.97
C MET A 151 -38.89 -3.84 -10.94
N GLN A 152 -38.47 -2.58 -11.08
CA GLN A 152 -37.39 -2.17 -11.99
C GLN A 152 -36.03 -1.98 -11.30
N PHE A 153 -35.96 -2.16 -9.97
CA PHE A 153 -34.69 -2.10 -9.22
C PHE A 153 -33.82 -3.36 -9.39
N GLY A 154 -34.39 -4.47 -9.85
CA GLY A 154 -33.68 -5.74 -10.08
C GLY A 154 -33.18 -5.98 -11.51
N LYS A 155 -33.51 -5.11 -12.47
CA LYS A 155 -32.90 -5.15 -13.81
C LYS A 155 -31.82 -4.08 -13.86
N SER A 156 -30.57 -4.54 -13.80
CA SER A 156 -29.36 -3.76 -14.03
C SER A 156 -29.57 -2.72 -15.13
N LYS A 157 -29.20 -1.46 -14.83
CA LYS A 157 -28.86 -0.48 -15.87
C LYS A 157 -27.55 -0.95 -16.51
N ALA A 158 -27.64 -2.01 -17.33
CA ALA A 158 -26.51 -2.63 -17.99
C ALA A 158 -25.90 -1.65 -19.01
N LYS A 159 -24.95 -0.85 -18.52
CA LYS A 159 -24.08 0.01 -19.32
C LYS A 159 -22.71 0.20 -18.64
N LEU A 160 -22.25 -0.82 -17.91
CA LEU A 160 -20.91 -0.88 -17.31
C LEU A 160 -20.02 -1.96 -17.93
N ILE A 161 -20.60 -2.91 -18.66
CA ILE A 161 -19.83 -3.91 -19.38
C ILE A 161 -19.36 -3.28 -20.70
N THR A 162 -18.08 -2.98 -20.79
CA THR A 162 -17.46 -2.49 -22.03
C THR A 162 -17.24 -3.68 -22.96
N LYS A 163 -18.07 -3.79 -24.00
CA LYS A 163 -17.80 -4.67 -25.14
C LYS A 163 -16.78 -3.95 -26.02
N ASP A 164 -15.54 -4.40 -25.99
CA ASP A 164 -14.47 -3.92 -26.86
C ASP A 164 -14.03 -5.07 -27.79
N THR A 165 -13.55 -4.73 -28.98
CA THR A 165 -12.80 -5.64 -29.85
C THR A 165 -11.40 -5.06 -29.92
N PRO A 166 -10.50 -5.48 -29.01
CA PRO A 166 -9.19 -4.87 -28.88
C PRO A 166 -8.39 -5.01 -30.17
N LYS A 167 -7.65 -3.96 -30.54
CA LYS A 167 -6.66 -4.01 -31.62
C LYS A 167 -5.26 -4.37 -31.14
N THR A 168 -5.07 -4.44 -29.82
CA THR A 168 -3.80 -4.82 -29.19
C THR A 168 -3.51 -6.27 -29.48
N THR A 169 -2.26 -6.56 -29.86
CA THR A 169 -1.79 -7.89 -30.26
C THR A 169 -0.62 -8.34 -29.39
N PHE A 170 -0.13 -9.57 -29.54
CA PHE A 170 1.07 -10.00 -28.81
C PHE A 170 2.31 -9.20 -29.21
N ALA A 171 2.33 -8.59 -30.41
CA ALA A 171 3.40 -7.69 -30.83
C ALA A 171 3.49 -6.38 -30.02
N ASP A 172 2.43 -6.04 -29.25
CA ASP A 172 2.40 -4.89 -28.34
C ASP A 172 2.79 -5.27 -26.90
N VAL A 173 3.05 -6.56 -26.64
CA VAL A 173 3.51 -7.08 -25.35
C VAL A 173 4.96 -7.51 -25.48
N ALA A 174 5.79 -7.18 -24.49
CA ALA A 174 7.19 -7.55 -24.46
C ALA A 174 7.62 -7.91 -23.04
N GLY A 175 8.66 -8.73 -22.90
CA GLY A 175 9.24 -9.10 -21.60
C GLY A 175 8.37 -10.03 -20.76
N SER A 176 7.52 -10.83 -21.40
CA SER A 176 6.66 -11.83 -20.74
C SER A 176 6.47 -13.04 -21.67
N ASP A 177 7.57 -13.52 -22.25
CA ASP A 177 7.56 -14.48 -23.35
C ASP A 177 6.94 -15.82 -22.93
N GLU A 178 7.21 -16.28 -21.70
CA GLU A 178 6.63 -17.50 -21.14
C GLU A 178 5.11 -17.37 -20.97
N ALA A 179 4.64 -16.21 -20.48
CA ALA A 179 3.21 -15.97 -20.33
C ALA A 179 2.50 -15.85 -21.68
N VAL A 180 3.17 -15.28 -22.69
CA VAL A 180 2.67 -15.21 -24.07
C VAL A 180 2.58 -16.60 -24.69
N GLU A 181 3.59 -17.46 -24.48
CA GLU A 181 3.58 -18.85 -24.95
C GLU A 181 2.41 -19.67 -24.36
N GLU A 182 2.18 -19.58 -23.05
CA GLU A 182 1.02 -20.26 -22.42
C GLU A 182 -0.32 -19.71 -22.92
N LEU A 183 -0.40 -18.39 -23.19
CA LEU A 183 -1.61 -17.76 -23.71
C LEU A 183 -1.82 -17.98 -25.22
N HIS A 184 -0.79 -18.38 -25.97
CA HIS A 184 -0.93 -18.78 -27.36
C HIS A 184 -1.86 -19.98 -27.54
N GLU A 185 -1.83 -20.94 -26.61
CA GLU A 185 -2.77 -22.08 -26.60
C GLU A 185 -4.22 -21.61 -26.49
N ILE A 186 -4.48 -20.64 -25.60
CA ILE A 186 -5.81 -20.08 -25.37
C ILE A 186 -6.32 -19.35 -26.63
N LYS A 187 -5.44 -18.61 -27.28
CA LYS A 187 -5.71 -17.93 -28.56
C LYS A 187 -6.03 -18.94 -29.67
N GLU A 188 -5.23 -19.98 -29.82
CA GLU A 188 -5.44 -21.01 -30.85
C GLU A 188 -6.76 -21.76 -30.63
N PHE A 189 -7.10 -22.03 -29.38
CA PHE A 189 -8.38 -22.63 -29.03
C PHE A 189 -9.59 -21.77 -29.44
N LEU A 190 -9.52 -20.45 -29.23
CA LEU A 190 -10.59 -19.54 -29.63
C LEU A 190 -10.75 -19.44 -31.15
N GLN A 191 -9.66 -19.61 -31.91
CA GLN A 191 -9.68 -19.59 -33.39
C GLN A 191 -10.09 -20.93 -34.00
N GLU A 192 -9.59 -22.05 -33.47
CA GLU A 192 -9.76 -23.39 -34.03
C GLU A 192 -10.24 -24.41 -32.98
N PRO A 193 -11.43 -24.21 -32.36
CA PRO A 193 -11.91 -25.09 -31.27
C PRO A 193 -12.12 -26.54 -31.73
N ALA A 194 -12.44 -26.76 -33.02
CA ALA A 194 -12.65 -28.09 -33.59
C ALA A 194 -11.39 -28.96 -33.55
N LYS A 195 -10.20 -28.36 -33.69
CA LYS A 195 -8.90 -29.05 -33.64
C LYS A 195 -8.70 -29.73 -32.27
N PHE A 196 -9.00 -29.01 -31.19
CA PHE A 196 -8.87 -29.50 -29.82
C PHE A 196 -9.97 -30.50 -29.44
N GLN A 197 -11.20 -30.26 -29.91
CA GLN A 197 -12.32 -31.18 -29.68
C GLN A 197 -12.11 -32.54 -30.37
N ALA A 198 -11.49 -32.57 -31.55
CA ALA A 198 -11.23 -33.80 -32.30
C ALA A 198 -10.31 -34.79 -31.55
N VAL A 199 -9.38 -34.25 -30.73
CA VAL A 199 -8.45 -35.05 -29.92
C VAL A 199 -8.93 -35.25 -28.48
N GLY A 200 -10.14 -34.78 -28.14
CA GLY A 200 -10.73 -34.91 -26.80
C GLY A 200 -10.08 -34.04 -25.73
N ALA A 201 -9.34 -33.00 -26.12
CA ALA A 201 -8.73 -32.06 -25.17
C ALA A 201 -9.84 -31.26 -24.45
N LYS A 202 -9.73 -31.18 -23.13
CA LYS A 202 -10.62 -30.34 -22.32
C LYS A 202 -10.08 -28.92 -22.28
N ILE A 203 -10.99 -27.99 -22.49
CA ILE A 203 -10.67 -26.57 -22.58
C ILE A 203 -10.61 -26.00 -21.16
N PRO A 204 -9.55 -25.23 -20.82
CA PRO A 204 -9.51 -24.54 -19.54
C PRO A 204 -10.64 -23.52 -19.49
N LYS A 205 -11.51 -23.66 -18.48
CA LYS A 205 -12.66 -22.74 -18.30
C LYS A 205 -12.20 -21.37 -17.79
N GLY A 206 -11.13 -21.36 -17.02
CA GLY A 206 -10.57 -20.16 -16.43
C GLY A 206 -9.05 -20.15 -16.43
N VAL A 207 -8.48 -18.97 -16.64
CA VAL A 207 -7.06 -18.66 -16.55
C VAL A 207 -6.87 -17.57 -15.49
N LEU A 208 -5.97 -17.80 -14.53
CA LEU A 208 -5.57 -16.81 -13.53
C LEU A 208 -4.18 -16.26 -13.88
N LEU A 209 -4.11 -14.97 -14.18
CA LEU A 209 -2.87 -14.22 -14.30
C LEU A 209 -2.50 -13.66 -12.91
N TYR A 210 -1.34 -14.03 -12.38
CA TYR A 210 -0.89 -13.52 -11.10
C TYR A 210 0.52 -12.96 -11.19
N GLY A 211 0.83 -11.96 -10.38
CA GLY A 211 2.15 -11.35 -10.33
C GLY A 211 2.09 -9.90 -9.87
N PRO A 212 3.24 -9.21 -9.75
CA PRO A 212 3.31 -7.83 -9.25
C PRO A 212 2.44 -6.86 -10.05
N PRO A 213 1.99 -5.74 -9.45
CA PRO A 213 1.26 -4.71 -10.20
C PRO A 213 2.15 -4.12 -11.30
N GLY A 214 1.56 -3.69 -12.41
CA GLY A 214 2.31 -3.03 -13.49
C GLY A 214 3.05 -3.95 -14.46
N THR A 215 2.96 -5.28 -14.33
CA THR A 215 3.58 -6.25 -15.25
C THR A 215 2.78 -6.52 -16.54
N GLY A 216 1.66 -5.82 -16.76
CA GLY A 216 0.91 -5.91 -18.01
C GLY A 216 -0.13 -7.04 -18.07
N LYS A 217 -0.60 -7.58 -16.93
CA LYS A 217 -1.67 -8.60 -16.88
C LYS A 217 -2.92 -8.24 -17.69
N THR A 218 -3.43 -7.02 -17.52
CA THR A 218 -4.59 -6.51 -18.28
C THR A 218 -4.28 -6.34 -19.78
N LEU A 219 -3.04 -5.96 -20.11
CA LEU A 219 -2.59 -5.82 -21.50
C LEU A 219 -2.50 -7.19 -22.18
N LEU A 220 -1.94 -8.20 -21.50
CA LEU A 220 -1.88 -9.58 -21.96
C LEU A 220 -3.28 -10.14 -22.27
N ALA A 221 -4.23 -9.98 -21.35
CA ALA A 221 -5.60 -10.45 -21.57
C ALA A 221 -6.27 -9.77 -22.79
N ARG A 222 -6.03 -8.47 -22.99
CA ARG A 222 -6.50 -7.74 -24.19
C ARG A 222 -5.79 -8.18 -25.47
N ALA A 223 -4.50 -8.51 -25.39
CA ALA A 223 -3.73 -9.02 -26.52
C ALA A 223 -4.25 -10.38 -27.00
N VAL A 224 -4.59 -11.30 -26.09
CA VAL A 224 -5.22 -12.59 -26.43
C VAL A 224 -6.53 -12.39 -27.20
N ALA A 225 -7.38 -11.47 -26.73
CA ALA A 225 -8.64 -11.17 -27.40
C ALA A 225 -8.46 -10.56 -28.79
N GLY A 226 -7.50 -9.63 -28.93
CA GLY A 226 -7.18 -8.99 -30.21
C GLY A 226 -6.58 -9.96 -31.23
N GLU A 227 -5.70 -10.85 -30.78
CA GLU A 227 -5.12 -11.93 -31.60
C GLU A 227 -6.15 -12.96 -32.04
N ALA A 228 -7.07 -13.34 -31.14
CA ALA A 228 -8.15 -14.26 -31.46
C ALA A 228 -9.28 -13.60 -32.27
N GLY A 229 -9.36 -12.27 -32.28
CA GLY A 229 -10.42 -11.51 -32.96
C GLY A 229 -11.80 -11.65 -32.31
N VAL A 230 -11.85 -11.90 -31.00
CA VAL A 230 -13.09 -12.17 -30.25
C VAL A 230 -13.52 -10.98 -29.38
N PRO A 231 -14.81 -10.85 -29.02
CA PRO A 231 -15.26 -9.85 -28.07
C PRO A 231 -14.58 -9.97 -26.72
N PHE A 232 -14.15 -8.83 -26.16
CA PHE A 232 -13.54 -8.71 -24.85
C PHE A 232 -14.48 -7.97 -23.90
N TYR A 233 -14.82 -8.62 -22.78
CA TYR A 233 -15.65 -8.07 -21.72
C TYR A 233 -14.79 -7.84 -20.48
N SER A 234 -14.61 -6.59 -20.06
CA SER A 234 -13.79 -6.24 -18.90
C SER A 234 -14.64 -5.73 -17.74
N ILE A 235 -14.33 -6.16 -16.52
CA ILE A 235 -14.89 -5.65 -15.28
C ILE A 235 -13.84 -5.68 -14.16
N SER A 236 -13.89 -4.73 -13.22
CA SER A 236 -13.06 -4.81 -12.02
C SER A 236 -13.73 -5.67 -10.95
N GLY A 237 -12.96 -6.46 -10.21
CA GLY A 237 -13.44 -7.23 -9.07
C GLY A 237 -14.09 -6.34 -8.00
N SER A 238 -13.63 -5.09 -7.87
CA SER A 238 -14.25 -4.10 -6.99
C SER A 238 -15.68 -3.72 -7.39
N ASP A 239 -16.02 -3.79 -8.68
CA ASP A 239 -17.34 -3.40 -9.21
C ASP A 239 -18.45 -4.40 -8.85
N PHE A 240 -18.04 -5.57 -8.35
CA PHE A 240 -18.92 -6.59 -7.82
C PHE A 240 -19.25 -6.40 -6.35
N VAL A 241 -18.53 -5.54 -5.63
CA VAL A 241 -18.73 -5.30 -4.19
C VAL A 241 -19.55 -4.03 -4.00
N GLU A 242 -20.81 -4.17 -3.61
CA GLU A 242 -21.71 -3.05 -3.32
C GLU A 242 -22.35 -3.11 -1.94
N MET A 243 -22.93 -1.99 -1.49
CA MET A 243 -23.64 -1.90 -0.20
C MET A 243 -24.94 -2.71 -0.16
N PHE A 244 -25.46 -3.14 -1.32
CA PHE A 244 -26.72 -3.85 -1.43
C PHE A 244 -26.48 -5.33 -1.72
N VAL A 245 -26.94 -6.18 -0.80
CA VAL A 245 -26.86 -7.64 -0.92
C VAL A 245 -27.52 -8.12 -2.22
N GLY A 246 -26.82 -8.96 -2.97
CA GLY A 246 -27.31 -9.58 -4.21
C GLY A 246 -27.12 -8.77 -5.49
N VAL A 247 -26.68 -7.50 -5.42
CA VAL A 247 -26.40 -6.71 -6.63
C VAL A 247 -25.17 -7.24 -7.37
N GLY A 248 -24.08 -7.55 -6.65
CA GLY A 248 -22.89 -8.18 -7.22
C GLY A 248 -23.20 -9.49 -7.94
N ALA A 249 -23.94 -10.39 -7.28
CA ALA A 249 -24.39 -11.65 -7.88
C ALA A 249 -25.23 -11.46 -9.15
N SER A 250 -26.13 -10.47 -9.20
CA SER A 250 -26.88 -10.17 -10.43
C SER A 250 -25.98 -9.71 -11.57
N ARG A 251 -24.95 -8.90 -11.29
CA ARG A 251 -23.99 -8.45 -12.31
C ARG A 251 -23.17 -9.60 -12.88
N VAL A 252 -22.76 -10.54 -12.03
CA VAL A 252 -22.08 -11.76 -12.47
C VAL A 252 -22.97 -12.53 -13.45
N ARG A 253 -24.26 -12.73 -13.14
CA ARG A 253 -25.19 -13.41 -14.07
C ARG A 253 -25.31 -12.66 -15.40
N ASP A 254 -25.57 -11.36 -15.35
CA ASP A 254 -25.75 -10.53 -16.55
C ASP A 254 -24.50 -10.52 -17.44
N LEU A 255 -23.31 -10.49 -16.84
CA LEU A 255 -22.02 -10.54 -17.54
C LEU A 255 -21.86 -11.86 -18.30
N PHE A 256 -22.13 -12.98 -17.63
CA PHE A 256 -21.99 -14.30 -18.23
C PHE A 256 -23.08 -14.57 -19.28
N GLU A 257 -24.31 -14.09 -19.09
CA GLU A 257 -25.37 -14.19 -20.10
C GLU A 257 -24.98 -13.43 -21.39
N GLN A 258 -24.44 -12.22 -21.26
CA GLN A 258 -23.97 -11.43 -22.41
C GLN A 258 -22.78 -12.08 -23.12
N ALA A 259 -21.82 -12.62 -22.36
CA ALA A 259 -20.67 -13.31 -22.93
C ALA A 259 -21.10 -14.58 -23.69
N LYS A 260 -22.02 -15.38 -23.12
CA LYS A 260 -22.61 -16.58 -23.76
C LYS A 260 -23.34 -16.22 -25.06
N ALA A 261 -24.07 -15.11 -25.09
CA ALA A 261 -24.78 -14.66 -26.28
C ALA A 261 -23.84 -14.20 -27.43
N ASN A 262 -22.58 -13.89 -27.13
CA ASN A 262 -21.59 -13.41 -28.09
C ASN A 262 -20.39 -14.36 -28.23
N ALA A 263 -20.54 -15.64 -27.86
CA ALA A 263 -19.48 -16.62 -27.96
C ALA A 263 -19.02 -16.87 -29.41
N PRO A 264 -17.72 -17.12 -29.66
CA PRO A 264 -16.62 -17.19 -28.68
C PRO A 264 -16.24 -15.81 -28.14
N ALA A 265 -15.97 -15.69 -26.85
CA ALA A 265 -15.69 -14.42 -26.17
C ALA A 265 -14.79 -14.60 -24.94
N ILE A 266 -14.09 -13.53 -24.55
CA ILE A 266 -13.28 -13.49 -23.33
C ILE A 266 -13.96 -12.58 -22.30
N VAL A 267 -14.08 -13.10 -21.08
CA VAL A 267 -14.46 -12.32 -19.89
C VAL A 267 -13.21 -12.09 -19.06
N PHE A 268 -12.86 -10.83 -18.81
CA PHE A 268 -11.72 -10.43 -18.00
C PHE A 268 -12.18 -9.79 -16.70
N VAL A 269 -11.69 -10.32 -15.57
CA VAL A 269 -11.92 -9.78 -14.22
C VAL A 269 -10.59 -9.34 -13.62
N ASP A 270 -10.37 -8.03 -13.54
CA ASP A 270 -9.20 -7.49 -12.83
C ASP A 270 -9.43 -7.50 -11.31
N GLU A 271 -8.38 -7.46 -10.50
CA GLU A 271 -8.47 -7.44 -9.02
C GLU A 271 -9.48 -8.46 -8.46
N ILE A 272 -9.41 -9.71 -8.92
CA ILE A 272 -10.34 -10.77 -8.51
C ILE A 272 -10.31 -11.02 -6.99
N ASP A 273 -9.21 -10.65 -6.32
CA ASP A 273 -9.06 -10.68 -4.87
C ASP A 273 -10.03 -9.78 -4.10
N ALA A 274 -10.67 -8.80 -4.75
CA ALA A 274 -11.73 -8.01 -4.14
C ALA A 274 -12.97 -8.86 -3.76
N VAL A 275 -13.31 -9.86 -4.57
CA VAL A 275 -14.44 -10.79 -4.34
C VAL A 275 -14.00 -12.20 -3.99
N GLY A 276 -12.80 -12.60 -4.38
CA GLY A 276 -12.26 -13.94 -4.24
C GLY A 276 -11.48 -14.16 -2.96
N ARG A 277 -11.44 -13.22 -2.01
CA ARG A 277 -10.66 -13.36 -0.78
C ARG A 277 -11.22 -14.47 0.12
N HIS A 278 -10.33 -15.27 0.72
CA HIS A 278 -10.71 -16.30 1.68
C HIS A 278 -11.46 -15.72 2.89
N ARG A 279 -12.34 -16.54 3.46
CA ARG A 279 -13.08 -16.22 4.70
C ARG A 279 -12.13 -15.85 5.83
N GLY A 280 -12.29 -14.64 6.36
CA GLY A 280 -11.78 -14.26 7.68
C GLY A 280 -12.92 -14.34 8.70
N ALA A 281 -12.62 -14.72 9.94
CA ALA A 281 -13.57 -14.78 11.05
C ALA A 281 -13.99 -13.36 11.53
N GLY A 282 -14.49 -12.52 10.63
CA GLY A 282 -14.97 -11.18 10.94
C GLY A 282 -16.43 -11.20 11.39
N LEU A 283 -16.70 -10.86 12.65
CA LEU A 283 -18.04 -10.49 13.11
C LEU A 283 -18.47 -9.17 12.45
N GLY A 284 -19.07 -9.21 11.27
CA GLY A 284 -19.63 -8.02 10.61
C GLY A 284 -20.28 -8.32 9.27
N GLY A 285 -21.55 -7.90 9.10
CA GLY A 285 -22.41 -8.21 7.95
C GLY A 285 -22.02 -7.67 6.56
N GLY A 286 -20.74 -7.31 6.35
CA GLY A 286 -20.18 -7.03 5.02
C GLY A 286 -19.70 -8.28 4.28
N HIS A 287 -19.66 -9.44 4.95
CA HIS A 287 -19.24 -10.71 4.36
C HIS A 287 -20.30 -11.32 3.43
N ASP A 288 -21.59 -11.13 3.73
CA ASP A 288 -22.69 -11.84 3.04
C ASP A 288 -22.78 -11.51 1.54
N GLU A 289 -22.52 -10.25 1.16
CA GLU A 289 -22.60 -9.80 -0.23
C GLU A 289 -21.44 -10.32 -1.08
N ARG A 290 -20.21 -10.27 -0.53
CA ARG A 290 -19.02 -10.79 -1.21
C ARG A 290 -19.11 -12.30 -1.39
N GLU A 291 -19.52 -13.02 -0.33
CA GLU A 291 -19.70 -14.47 -0.41
C GLU A 291 -20.79 -14.86 -1.41
N GLN A 292 -21.91 -14.15 -1.44
CA GLN A 292 -22.96 -14.40 -2.42
C GLN A 292 -22.46 -14.19 -3.85
N THR A 293 -21.69 -13.13 -4.07
CA THR A 293 -21.15 -12.80 -5.39
C THR A 293 -20.07 -13.79 -5.83
N LEU A 294 -19.18 -14.21 -4.92
CA LEU A 294 -18.20 -15.27 -5.14
C LEU A 294 -18.89 -16.59 -5.50
N ASN A 295 -19.87 -17.02 -4.71
CA ASN A 295 -20.61 -18.25 -4.99
C ASN A 295 -21.33 -18.18 -6.32
N GLN A 296 -21.90 -17.02 -6.69
CA GLN A 296 -22.51 -16.85 -8.00
C GLN A 296 -21.48 -16.98 -9.14
N LEU A 297 -20.27 -16.44 -8.97
CA LEU A 297 -19.19 -16.60 -9.93
C LEU A 297 -18.81 -18.07 -10.09
N LEU A 298 -18.67 -18.80 -8.99
CA LEU A 298 -18.39 -20.24 -9.00
C LEU A 298 -19.47 -21.04 -9.73
N VAL A 299 -20.74 -20.72 -9.49
CA VAL A 299 -21.89 -21.36 -10.17
C VAL A 299 -21.86 -21.09 -11.67
N GLU A 300 -21.56 -19.86 -12.09
CA GLU A 300 -21.46 -19.54 -13.52
C GLU A 300 -20.27 -20.22 -14.20
N MET A 301 -19.13 -20.36 -13.50
CA MET A 301 -17.94 -21.08 -14.00
C MET A 301 -18.21 -22.59 -14.13
N ASP A 302 -18.81 -23.21 -13.12
CA ASP A 302 -19.17 -24.63 -13.14
C ASP A 302 -20.24 -24.89 -14.22
N GLY A 303 -21.14 -23.92 -14.45
CA GLY A 303 -22.22 -23.96 -15.44
C GLY A 303 -21.81 -23.78 -16.90
N PHE A 304 -20.53 -23.57 -17.23
CA PHE A 304 -20.08 -23.55 -18.62
C PHE A 304 -20.14 -24.95 -19.26
N ASP A 305 -20.84 -25.05 -20.39
CA ASP A 305 -20.68 -26.16 -21.33
C ASP A 305 -19.32 -26.02 -22.02
N VAL A 306 -18.60 -27.13 -22.17
CA VAL A 306 -17.28 -27.22 -22.83
C VAL A 306 -17.37 -26.72 -24.29
N LYS A 307 -18.58 -26.72 -24.87
CA LYS A 307 -18.85 -26.24 -26.23
C LYS A 307 -19.07 -24.72 -26.34
N GLY A 308 -19.26 -24.02 -25.22
CA GLY A 308 -19.74 -22.64 -25.18
C GLY A 308 -18.73 -21.57 -25.59
N GLY A 309 -17.45 -21.90 -25.79
CA GLY A 309 -16.44 -20.99 -26.34
C GLY A 309 -16.17 -19.70 -25.55
N VAL A 310 -16.61 -19.63 -24.28
CA VAL A 310 -16.34 -18.49 -23.39
C VAL A 310 -15.21 -18.86 -22.43
N ILE A 311 -14.22 -17.98 -22.29
CA ILE A 311 -13.07 -18.16 -21.41
C ILE A 311 -13.04 -17.02 -20.38
N LEU A 312 -12.89 -17.38 -19.11
CA LEU A 312 -12.71 -16.42 -18.02
C LEU A 312 -11.22 -16.21 -17.75
N ILE A 313 -10.72 -15.00 -17.93
CA ILE A 313 -9.37 -14.61 -17.51
C ILE A 313 -9.50 -13.72 -16.28
N ALA A 314 -8.81 -14.02 -15.20
CA ALA A 314 -8.77 -13.18 -14.01
C ALA A 314 -7.34 -12.71 -13.72
N ALA A 315 -7.20 -11.52 -13.15
CA ALA A 315 -5.91 -11.00 -12.71
C ALA A 315 -5.89 -10.73 -11.20
N THR A 316 -4.78 -11.06 -10.55
CA THR A 316 -4.54 -10.73 -9.14
C THR A 316 -3.09 -10.31 -8.91
N ASN A 317 -2.86 -9.45 -7.91
CA ASN A 317 -1.52 -9.20 -7.38
C ASN A 317 -1.21 -10.06 -6.15
N ARG A 318 -2.22 -10.77 -5.63
CA ARG A 318 -2.18 -11.50 -4.36
C ARG A 318 -2.86 -12.87 -4.50
N PRO A 319 -2.19 -13.85 -5.12
CA PRO A 319 -2.75 -15.19 -5.25
C PRO A 319 -2.91 -15.91 -3.89
N ASP A 320 -2.11 -15.50 -2.89
CA ASP A 320 -2.07 -16.04 -1.53
C ASP A 320 -3.37 -15.85 -0.74
N ILE A 321 -4.12 -14.78 -0.99
CA ILE A 321 -5.36 -14.49 -0.25
C ILE A 321 -6.62 -15.02 -0.92
N LEU A 322 -6.50 -15.65 -2.10
CA LEU A 322 -7.66 -16.15 -2.84
C LEU A 322 -8.23 -17.40 -2.18
N ASP A 323 -9.56 -17.54 -2.26
CA ASP A 323 -10.26 -18.73 -1.84
C ASP A 323 -9.78 -19.93 -2.69
N PRO A 324 -9.24 -21.01 -2.08
CA PRO A 324 -8.81 -22.20 -2.80
C PRO A 324 -9.92 -22.82 -3.66
N ALA A 325 -11.20 -22.54 -3.37
CA ALA A 325 -12.31 -22.95 -4.21
C ALA A 325 -12.19 -22.41 -5.64
N LEU A 326 -11.65 -21.20 -5.85
CA LEU A 326 -11.44 -20.62 -7.19
C LEU A 326 -10.36 -21.36 -7.99
N LEU A 327 -9.37 -21.93 -7.29
CA LEU A 327 -8.19 -22.59 -7.88
C LEU A 327 -8.40 -24.09 -8.14
N ARG A 328 -9.59 -24.64 -7.90
CA ARG A 328 -9.89 -26.05 -8.12
C ARG A 328 -10.06 -26.38 -9.61
N PRO A 329 -9.74 -27.61 -10.05
CA PRO A 329 -10.02 -28.06 -11.41
C PRO A 329 -11.49 -27.87 -11.81
N GLY A 330 -11.73 -27.40 -13.04
CA GLY A 330 -13.00 -26.91 -13.56
C GLY A 330 -13.23 -25.40 -13.42
N ARG A 331 -12.30 -24.64 -12.81
CA ARG A 331 -12.42 -23.20 -12.52
C ARG A 331 -11.20 -22.46 -13.07
N PHE A 332 -10.32 -21.89 -12.23
CA PHE A 332 -9.03 -21.37 -12.69
C PHE A 332 -8.01 -22.50 -12.80
N ASP A 333 -8.16 -23.28 -13.86
CA ASP A 333 -7.37 -24.49 -14.11
C ASP A 333 -5.94 -24.17 -14.54
N ARG A 334 -5.77 -23.04 -15.23
CA ARG A 334 -4.47 -22.52 -15.65
C ARG A 334 -4.11 -21.34 -14.77
N GLN A 335 -2.92 -21.39 -14.20
CA GLN A 335 -2.34 -20.29 -13.43
C GLN A 335 -1.04 -19.89 -14.11
N ILE A 336 -0.99 -18.65 -14.60
CA ILE A 336 0.14 -18.14 -15.36
C ILE A 336 0.76 -17.00 -14.55
N ALA A 337 2.02 -17.18 -14.18
CA ALA A 337 2.81 -16.14 -13.53
C ALA A 337 3.17 -15.06 -14.56
N VAL A 338 2.99 -13.80 -14.20
CA VAL A 338 3.41 -12.63 -14.97
C VAL A 338 4.36 -11.82 -14.10
N ASP A 339 5.61 -12.27 -14.13
CA ASP A 339 6.69 -11.75 -13.31
C ASP A 339 7.26 -10.43 -13.85
N ARG A 340 8.24 -9.88 -13.12
CA ARG A 340 8.97 -8.70 -13.57
C ARG A 340 9.87 -9.07 -14.76
N PRO A 341 9.99 -8.18 -15.75
CA PRO A 341 10.85 -8.43 -16.90
C PRO A 341 12.33 -8.49 -16.51
N ASP A 342 13.05 -9.39 -17.16
CA ASP A 342 14.51 -9.46 -17.14
C ASP A 342 15.14 -8.31 -17.94
N MET A 343 16.47 -8.20 -17.95
CA MET A 343 17.18 -7.12 -18.65
C MET A 343 16.80 -7.01 -20.13
N LEU A 344 16.69 -8.15 -20.84
CA LEU A 344 16.30 -8.17 -22.24
C LEU A 344 14.83 -7.77 -22.42
N GLY A 345 13.93 -8.28 -21.58
CA GLY A 345 12.52 -7.91 -21.54
C GLY A 345 12.33 -6.41 -21.29
N ARG A 346 13.10 -5.81 -20.37
CA ARG A 346 13.07 -4.36 -20.12
C ARG A 346 13.48 -3.57 -21.37
N LEU A 347 14.51 -4.02 -22.08
CA LEU A 347 14.94 -3.40 -23.34
C LEU A 347 13.83 -3.45 -24.41
N GLU A 348 13.18 -4.62 -24.58
CA GLU A 348 12.07 -4.75 -25.54
C GLU A 348 10.86 -3.92 -25.15
N ILE A 349 10.50 -3.86 -23.87
CA ILE A 349 9.44 -2.99 -23.35
C ILE A 349 9.75 -1.52 -23.63
N LEU A 350 10.99 -1.08 -23.42
CA LEU A 350 11.43 0.29 -23.74
C LEU A 350 11.29 0.56 -25.24
N LYS A 351 11.64 -0.37 -26.12
CA LYS A 351 11.46 -0.23 -27.58
C LYS A 351 9.99 -0.12 -27.97
N VAL A 352 9.10 -0.91 -27.34
CA VAL A 352 7.65 -0.82 -27.57
C VAL A 352 7.12 0.56 -27.18
N HIS A 353 7.48 1.06 -25.99
CA HIS A 353 7.04 2.36 -25.49
C HIS A 353 7.77 3.57 -26.09
N GLN A 354 8.89 3.35 -26.79
CA GLN A 354 9.58 4.36 -27.59
C GLN A 354 8.78 4.71 -28.86
N LYS A 355 7.99 3.77 -29.41
CA LYS A 355 7.22 4.00 -30.64
C LYS A 355 6.35 5.25 -30.51
N GLY A 356 6.55 6.22 -31.40
CA GLY A 356 5.83 7.50 -31.40
C GLY A 356 6.45 8.62 -30.56
N LYS A 357 7.59 8.38 -29.88
CA LYS A 357 8.34 9.41 -29.14
C LYS A 357 9.59 9.83 -29.90
N PRO A 358 9.88 11.15 -30.01
CA PRO A 358 11.10 11.62 -30.66
C PRO A 358 12.30 11.45 -29.71
N VAL A 359 13.11 10.41 -29.93
CA VAL A 359 14.32 10.12 -29.15
C VAL A 359 15.56 10.48 -29.97
N ALA A 360 16.58 11.02 -29.31
CA ALA A 360 17.85 11.35 -29.95
C ALA A 360 18.62 10.06 -30.36
N PRO A 361 19.38 10.08 -31.48
CA PRO A 361 20.02 8.88 -32.03
C PRO A 361 21.18 8.33 -31.17
N ASP A 362 21.69 9.12 -30.24
CA ASP A 362 22.76 8.77 -29.29
C ASP A 362 22.24 8.14 -27.98
N VAL A 363 20.92 7.93 -27.86
CA VAL A 363 20.32 7.31 -26.69
C VAL A 363 20.54 5.80 -26.68
N ASP A 364 21.17 5.30 -25.62
CA ASP A 364 21.35 3.87 -25.38
C ASP A 364 20.27 3.33 -24.43
N LEU A 365 19.23 2.71 -25.00
CA LEU A 365 18.18 2.05 -24.22
C LEU A 365 18.69 0.82 -23.45
N GLY A 366 19.80 0.21 -23.87
CA GLY A 366 20.45 -0.88 -23.14
C GLY A 366 21.08 -0.40 -21.83
N ALA A 367 21.67 0.81 -21.83
CA ALA A 367 22.11 1.45 -20.60
C ALA A 367 20.94 1.77 -19.66
N VAL A 368 19.80 2.23 -20.21
CA VAL A 368 18.57 2.46 -19.42
C VAL A 368 18.07 1.16 -18.80
N ALA A 369 17.96 0.08 -19.57
CA ALA A 369 17.48 -1.22 -19.09
C ALA A 369 18.35 -1.81 -17.96
N ARG A 370 19.67 -1.62 -18.03
CA ARG A 370 20.63 -1.99 -16.96
C ARG A 370 20.45 -1.14 -15.70
N ARG A 371 20.05 0.13 -15.85
CA ARG A 371 19.84 1.06 -14.73
C ARG A 371 18.48 0.98 -14.06
N THR A 372 17.58 0.15 -14.59
CA THR A 372 16.23 -0.04 -14.08
C THR A 372 15.96 -1.48 -13.63
N PRO A 373 16.83 -2.13 -12.84
CA PRO A 373 16.57 -3.50 -12.39
C PRO A 373 15.33 -3.54 -11.50
N GLY A 374 14.51 -4.59 -11.69
CA GLY A 374 13.27 -4.78 -10.95
C GLY A 374 12.11 -3.84 -11.34
N PHE A 375 12.28 -2.98 -12.35
CA PHE A 375 11.20 -2.16 -12.88
C PHE A 375 10.17 -3.01 -13.61
N THR A 376 8.90 -2.66 -13.45
CA THR A 376 7.80 -3.27 -14.19
C THR A 376 7.60 -2.59 -15.55
N GLY A 377 6.80 -3.18 -16.45
CA GLY A 377 6.49 -2.55 -17.73
C GLY A 377 5.82 -1.18 -17.58
N ALA A 378 4.97 -1.03 -16.56
CA ALA A 378 4.37 0.25 -16.20
C ALA A 378 5.41 1.28 -15.75
N ASP A 379 6.42 0.88 -14.96
CA ASP A 379 7.48 1.78 -14.51
C ASP A 379 8.34 2.26 -15.69
N LEU A 380 8.69 1.37 -16.62
CA LEU A 380 9.47 1.71 -17.82
C LEU A 380 8.70 2.64 -18.77
N SER A 381 7.40 2.38 -18.95
CA SER A 381 6.51 3.28 -19.69
C SER A 381 6.47 4.67 -19.04
N ASN A 382 6.42 4.71 -17.71
CA ASN A 382 6.45 5.96 -16.94
C ASN A 382 7.79 6.69 -17.07
N VAL A 383 8.93 6.00 -17.04
CA VAL A 383 10.27 6.60 -17.28
C VAL A 383 10.30 7.31 -18.63
N LEU A 384 9.90 6.63 -19.71
CA LEU A 384 9.87 7.24 -21.04
C LEU A 384 8.85 8.38 -21.14
N ASN A 385 7.77 8.35 -20.36
CA ASN A 385 6.78 9.42 -20.34
C ASN A 385 7.31 10.65 -19.59
N GLU A 386 7.93 10.46 -18.43
CA GLU A 386 8.57 11.53 -17.68
C GLU A 386 9.73 12.15 -18.46
N ALA A 387 10.53 11.35 -19.17
CA ALA A 387 11.59 11.87 -20.05
C ALA A 387 11.02 12.78 -21.14
N ALA A 388 9.90 12.38 -21.77
CA ALA A 388 9.20 13.22 -22.75
C ALA A 388 8.67 14.52 -22.13
N LEU A 389 8.08 14.46 -20.93
CA LEU A 389 7.59 15.63 -20.21
C LEU A 389 8.72 16.59 -19.80
N LEU A 390 9.87 16.07 -19.38
CA LEU A 390 11.05 16.86 -19.03
C LEU A 390 11.66 17.54 -20.25
N THR A 391 11.72 16.82 -21.37
CA THR A 391 12.16 17.33 -22.67
C THR A 391 11.25 18.48 -23.11
N ALA A 392 9.93 18.28 -23.07
CA ALA A 392 8.94 19.30 -23.41
C ALA A 392 9.00 20.52 -22.47
N ARG A 393 9.20 20.30 -21.16
CA ARG A 393 9.34 21.39 -20.16
C ARG A 393 10.61 22.23 -20.39
N SER A 394 11.63 21.63 -20.97
CA SER A 394 12.91 22.30 -21.28
C SER A 394 12.93 22.90 -22.69
N ASP A 395 11.77 22.97 -23.36
CA ASP A 395 11.59 23.44 -24.74
C ASP A 395 12.49 22.69 -25.77
N GLN A 396 12.88 21.47 -25.46
CA GLN A 396 13.64 20.59 -26.36
C GLN A 396 12.69 19.74 -27.22
N LYS A 397 13.18 19.29 -28.38
CA LYS A 397 12.39 18.52 -29.35
C LYS A 397 12.67 17.01 -29.35
N LEU A 398 13.86 16.61 -28.87
CA LEU A 398 14.31 15.22 -28.85
C LEU A 398 14.63 14.84 -27.41
N ILE A 399 14.21 13.64 -27.01
CA ILE A 399 14.53 13.05 -25.71
C ILE A 399 15.99 12.59 -25.75
N ASP A 400 16.83 13.16 -24.90
CA ASP A 400 18.25 12.83 -24.76
C ASP A 400 18.53 11.94 -23.54
N ASN A 401 19.79 11.48 -23.39
CA ASN A 401 20.21 10.68 -22.24
C ASN A 401 20.03 11.43 -20.90
N LYS A 402 20.17 12.76 -20.89
CA LYS A 402 20.00 13.57 -19.67
C LYS A 402 18.56 13.58 -19.18
N ALA A 403 17.59 13.70 -20.09
CA ALA A 403 16.17 13.64 -19.78
C ALA A 403 15.76 12.24 -19.29
N LEU A 404 16.34 11.19 -19.87
CA LEU A 404 16.13 9.81 -19.40
C LEU A 404 16.70 9.59 -18.01
N ASP A 405 17.92 10.08 -17.75
CA ASP A 405 18.55 9.98 -16.44
C ASP A 405 17.75 10.67 -15.36
N GLU A 406 17.28 11.89 -15.62
CA GLU A 406 16.41 12.61 -14.70
C GLU A 406 15.05 11.92 -14.51
N ALA A 407 14.53 11.26 -15.56
CA ALA A 407 13.29 10.51 -15.48
C ALA A 407 13.44 9.24 -14.60
N ILE A 408 14.53 8.48 -14.76
CA ILE A 408 14.83 7.33 -13.90
C ILE A 408 14.92 7.79 -12.45
N ASP A 409 15.71 8.84 -12.18
CA ASP A 409 15.85 9.41 -10.83
C ASP A 409 14.48 9.79 -10.24
N ARG A 410 13.61 10.36 -11.06
CA ARG A 410 12.28 10.80 -10.63
C ARG A 410 11.33 9.65 -10.34
N VAL A 411 11.43 8.55 -11.07
CA VAL A 411 10.65 7.33 -10.79
C VAL A 411 11.17 6.62 -9.53
N VAL A 412 12.49 6.56 -9.33
CA VAL A 412 13.11 5.91 -8.16
C VAL A 412 12.94 6.73 -6.87
N ALA A 413 13.37 8.00 -6.88
CA ALA A 413 13.52 8.82 -5.68
C ALA A 413 12.50 9.97 -5.58
N GLY A 414 11.67 10.15 -6.62
CA GLY A 414 10.73 11.26 -6.71
C GLY A 414 11.34 12.54 -7.29
N PRO A 415 10.52 13.60 -7.45
CA PRO A 415 10.98 14.86 -8.01
C PRO A 415 12.01 15.56 -7.11
N GLN A 416 12.94 16.27 -7.75
CA GLN A 416 13.94 17.09 -7.06
C GLN A 416 13.29 18.26 -6.32
N LYS A 417 13.64 18.46 -5.04
CA LYS A 417 13.13 19.55 -4.21
C LYS A 417 14.03 20.78 -4.29
N ARG A 418 13.86 21.58 -5.35
CA ARG A 418 14.66 22.81 -5.57
C ARG A 418 14.50 23.87 -4.48
N THR A 419 13.37 23.87 -3.76
CA THR A 419 13.09 24.85 -2.69
C THR A 419 13.70 24.49 -1.34
N ARG A 420 14.17 23.25 -1.15
CA ARG A 420 14.82 22.83 0.09
C ARG A 420 16.28 23.25 0.05
N ILE A 421 16.55 24.48 0.52
CA ILE A 421 17.92 24.97 0.69
C ILE A 421 18.50 24.28 1.93
N MET A 422 19.49 23.40 1.71
CA MET A 422 20.27 22.79 2.77
C MET A 422 21.39 23.73 3.19
N SER A 423 21.67 23.80 4.49
CA SER A 423 22.86 24.51 4.98
C SER A 423 24.14 23.82 4.48
N ASP A 424 25.25 24.55 4.39
CA ASP A 424 26.54 23.97 3.98
C ASP A 424 26.98 22.83 4.91
N LYS A 425 26.64 22.92 6.21
CA LYS A 425 26.87 21.85 7.18
C LYS A 425 26.07 20.59 6.83
N GLU A 426 24.77 20.73 6.55
CA GLU A 426 23.93 19.60 6.16
C GLU A 426 24.36 19.01 4.81
N LYS A 427 24.69 19.84 3.82
CA LYS A 427 25.24 19.36 2.53
C LYS A 427 26.51 18.53 2.74
N LYS A 428 27.41 18.99 3.60
CA LYS A 428 28.64 18.26 3.94
C LYS A 428 28.33 16.94 4.65
N ILE A 429 27.43 16.93 5.63
CA ILE A 429 27.02 15.69 6.30
C ILE A 429 26.44 14.69 5.31
N THR A 430 25.52 15.13 4.43
CA THR A 430 24.96 14.27 3.38
C THR A 430 26.02 13.78 2.41
N ALA A 431 27.00 14.62 2.02
CA ALA A 431 28.09 14.17 1.16
C ALA A 431 28.94 13.07 1.81
N TYR A 432 29.26 13.17 3.10
CA TYR A 432 29.96 12.11 3.82
C TYR A 432 29.09 10.86 4.00
N HIS A 433 27.79 11.02 4.21
CA HIS A 433 26.84 9.92 4.33
C HIS A 433 26.77 9.10 3.02
N GLU A 434 26.50 9.77 1.90
CA GLU A 434 26.45 9.12 0.58
C GLU A 434 27.83 8.58 0.17
N GLY A 435 28.89 9.34 0.46
CA GLY A 435 30.26 8.90 0.24
C GLY A 435 30.61 7.64 1.03
N GLY A 436 30.07 7.51 2.25
CA GLY A 436 30.22 6.33 3.09
C GLY A 436 29.60 5.08 2.48
N HIS A 437 28.37 5.18 1.99
CA HIS A 437 27.72 4.11 1.23
C HIS A 437 28.54 3.71 0.00
N ALA A 438 28.95 4.69 -0.81
CA ALA A 438 29.66 4.44 -2.05
C ALA A 438 31.04 3.81 -1.84
N LEU A 439 31.80 4.29 -0.85
CA LEU A 439 33.14 3.77 -0.56
C LEU A 439 33.08 2.35 -0.01
N VAL A 440 32.14 2.06 0.89
CA VAL A 440 31.96 0.71 1.43
C VAL A 440 31.54 -0.27 0.35
N ALA A 441 30.62 0.11 -0.54
CA ALA A 441 30.27 -0.71 -1.70
C ALA A 441 31.51 -0.99 -2.58
N ALA A 442 32.28 0.04 -2.95
CA ALA A 442 33.41 -0.11 -3.85
C ALA A 442 34.59 -0.93 -3.26
N ALA A 443 34.78 -0.89 -1.95
CA ALA A 443 35.83 -1.63 -1.25
C ALA A 443 35.42 -3.08 -0.90
N SER A 444 34.11 -3.37 -0.81
CA SER A 444 33.58 -4.70 -0.53
C SER A 444 33.74 -5.64 -1.75
N PRO A 445 34.19 -6.90 -1.54
CA PRO A 445 34.55 -7.80 -2.64
C PRO A 445 33.35 -8.31 -3.44
N ASN A 446 32.18 -8.49 -2.82
CA ASN A 446 30.99 -9.02 -3.49
C ASN A 446 29.89 -7.96 -3.68
N SER A 447 30.22 -6.67 -3.52
CA SER A 447 29.25 -5.60 -3.79
C SER A 447 29.16 -5.32 -5.28
N ASP A 448 27.98 -4.90 -5.72
CA ASP A 448 27.78 -4.45 -7.09
C ASP A 448 28.42 -3.06 -7.31
N PRO A 449 28.75 -2.67 -8.55
CA PRO A 449 29.41 -1.40 -8.81
C PRO A 449 28.52 -0.18 -8.55
N VAL A 450 29.14 0.87 -8.02
CA VAL A 450 28.50 2.18 -7.83
C VAL A 450 28.37 2.89 -9.17
N HIS A 451 27.14 3.22 -9.57
CA HIS A 451 26.84 3.85 -10.84
C HIS A 451 26.66 5.36 -10.75
N LYS A 452 26.15 5.85 -9.61
CA LYS A 452 25.85 7.28 -9.43
C LYS A 452 25.77 7.62 -7.95
N ILE A 453 26.25 8.81 -7.60
CA ILE A 453 26.13 9.38 -6.24
C ILE A 453 25.58 10.80 -6.38
N THR A 454 24.59 11.17 -5.58
CA THR A 454 24.07 12.54 -5.56
C THR A 454 23.73 13.01 -4.17
N ILE A 455 24.05 14.27 -3.87
CA ILE A 455 23.69 14.95 -2.62
C ILE A 455 22.49 15.89 -2.82
N LEU A 456 21.78 15.75 -3.94
CA LEU A 456 20.60 16.54 -4.26
C LEU A 456 19.35 15.90 -3.64
N SER A 457 18.62 16.70 -2.88
CA SER A 457 17.39 16.23 -2.26
C SER A 457 16.30 15.86 -3.28
N ARG A 458 15.79 14.64 -3.15
CA ARG A 458 14.65 14.12 -3.92
C ARG A 458 13.62 13.48 -2.99
N GLY A 459 12.34 13.75 -3.23
CA GLY A 459 11.27 13.13 -2.45
C GLY A 459 11.47 13.27 -0.93
N ARG A 460 11.72 12.15 -0.25
CA ARG A 460 12.04 12.10 1.19
C ARG A 460 13.55 12.04 1.48
N ALA A 461 14.37 11.68 0.50
CA ALA A 461 15.82 11.52 0.63
C ALA A 461 16.59 12.86 0.55
N LEU A 462 17.70 12.96 1.28
CA LEU A 462 18.63 14.10 1.27
C LEU A 462 19.67 13.96 0.16
N GLY A 463 20.17 12.74 -0.04
CA GLY A 463 20.95 12.28 -1.19
C GLY A 463 20.60 10.82 -1.46
N TYR A 464 21.27 10.19 -2.42
CA TYR A 464 21.27 8.74 -2.54
C TYR A 464 22.48 8.24 -3.35
N THR A 465 22.85 6.99 -3.08
CA THR A 465 23.88 6.24 -3.80
C THR A 465 23.23 5.09 -4.56
N MET A 466 23.53 4.99 -5.86
CA MET A 466 22.98 3.98 -6.75
C MET A 466 24.00 2.88 -7.00
N VAL A 467 23.79 1.75 -6.34
CA VAL A 467 24.55 0.50 -6.50
C VAL A 467 23.69 -0.47 -7.30
N LEU A 468 24.18 -0.90 -8.46
CA LEU A 468 23.41 -1.72 -9.39
C LEU A 468 24.27 -2.86 -9.95
N PRO A 469 23.74 -4.08 -10.05
CA PRO A 469 24.44 -5.19 -10.65
C PRO A 469 24.54 -5.02 -12.16
N ASP A 470 25.61 -5.57 -12.76
CA ASP A 470 25.76 -5.58 -14.22
C ASP A 470 24.82 -6.60 -14.90
N GLU A 471 24.39 -7.63 -14.15
CA GLU A 471 23.48 -8.70 -14.59
C GLU A 471 22.36 -8.93 -13.56
N ASP A 472 21.17 -9.33 -14.02
CA ASP A 472 20.06 -9.63 -13.10
C ASP A 472 20.36 -10.92 -12.30
N LYS A 473 20.42 -10.80 -10.98
CA LYS A 473 20.65 -11.92 -10.04
C LYS A 473 19.34 -12.40 -9.44
N TYR A 474 19.14 -13.72 -9.40
CA TYR A 474 17.96 -14.34 -8.78
C TYR A 474 18.20 -14.82 -7.34
N SER A 475 19.46 -15.03 -6.96
CA SER A 475 19.84 -15.47 -5.62
C SER A 475 21.05 -14.69 -5.13
N THR A 476 21.08 -14.46 -3.82
CA THR A 476 22.16 -13.74 -3.12
C THR A 476 22.83 -14.66 -2.11
N THR A 477 24.15 -14.72 -2.14
CA THR A 477 24.94 -15.51 -1.21
C THR A 477 25.03 -14.83 0.17
N ARG A 478 25.38 -15.60 1.20
CA ARG A 478 25.57 -15.06 2.56
C ARG A 478 26.61 -13.95 2.61
N ASN A 479 27.73 -14.09 1.89
CA ASN A 479 28.80 -13.10 1.89
C ASN A 479 28.39 -11.82 1.16
N GLU A 480 27.63 -11.92 0.07
CA GLU A 480 27.00 -10.76 -0.57
C GLU A 480 26.03 -10.05 0.38
N MET A 481 25.20 -10.78 1.13
CA MET A 481 24.30 -10.19 2.12
C MET A 481 25.06 -9.48 3.25
N LEU A 482 26.20 -10.02 3.70
CA LEU A 482 27.06 -9.34 4.67
C LEU A 482 27.67 -8.04 4.10
N ASP A 483 28.11 -8.05 2.84
CA ASP A 483 28.57 -6.85 2.14
C ASP A 483 27.44 -5.83 1.98
N GLN A 484 26.21 -6.28 1.71
CA GLN A 484 25.03 -5.42 1.67
C GLN A 484 24.73 -4.79 3.04
N LEU A 485 24.88 -5.52 4.14
CA LEU A 485 24.72 -4.96 5.49
C LEU A 485 25.77 -3.90 5.78
N ALA A 486 27.04 -4.16 5.44
CA ALA A 486 28.12 -3.18 5.59
C ALA A 486 27.85 -1.91 4.76
N TYR A 487 27.43 -2.10 3.51
CA TYR A 487 26.99 -1.01 2.62
C TYR A 487 25.87 -0.17 3.24
N MET A 488 24.80 -0.79 3.74
CA MET A 488 23.66 -0.09 4.37
C MET A 488 24.09 0.69 5.62
N LEU A 489 25.10 0.23 6.35
CA LEU A 489 25.60 0.90 7.54
C LEU A 489 26.73 1.90 7.25
N GLY A 490 27.21 1.97 5.99
CA GLY A 490 28.32 2.82 5.57
C GLY A 490 28.08 4.31 5.78
N GLY A 491 26.89 4.82 5.44
CA GLY A 491 26.57 6.23 5.63
C GLY A 491 26.55 6.65 7.11
N ARG A 492 25.97 5.80 7.97
CA ARG A 492 25.98 6.00 9.43
C ARG A 492 27.40 5.95 10.00
N ALA A 493 28.19 4.95 9.61
CA ALA A 493 29.56 4.81 10.07
C ALA A 493 30.44 6.01 9.65
N ALA A 494 30.21 6.57 8.45
CA ALA A 494 30.91 7.77 7.99
C ALA A 494 30.54 9.01 8.82
N GLU A 495 29.28 9.17 9.21
CA GLU A 495 28.86 10.25 10.09
C GLU A 495 29.51 10.16 11.47
N GLU A 496 29.55 8.97 12.06
CA GLU A 496 30.15 8.73 13.38
C GLU A 496 31.68 8.93 13.35
N LEU A 497 32.33 8.50 12.26
CA LEU A 497 33.78 8.65 12.08
C LEU A 497 34.22 10.11 11.95
N VAL A 498 33.46 10.91 11.19
CA VAL A 498 33.88 12.28 10.81
C VAL A 498 33.29 13.35 11.74
N PHE A 499 32.03 13.20 12.14
CA PHE A 499 31.33 14.22 12.93
C PHE A 499 31.18 13.84 14.40
N HIS A 500 31.38 12.57 14.76
CA HIS A 500 31.22 12.04 16.12
C HIS A 500 29.81 12.24 16.72
N ASP A 501 28.85 12.65 15.87
CA ASP A 501 27.47 12.90 16.23
C ASP A 501 26.60 12.49 15.05
N PRO A 502 25.94 11.34 15.14
CA PRO A 502 25.21 10.80 14.02
C PRO A 502 23.80 11.38 13.91
N THR A 503 23.30 11.42 12.68
CA THR A 503 22.02 12.04 12.37
C THR A 503 20.87 11.03 12.31
N THR A 504 19.66 11.56 12.20
CA THR A 504 18.45 10.78 11.91
C THR A 504 18.31 10.38 10.44
N GLY A 505 19.23 10.81 9.56
CA GLY A 505 19.22 10.51 8.13
C GLY A 505 19.33 9.01 7.83
N ALA A 506 20.08 8.26 8.64
CA ALA A 506 20.33 6.83 8.48
C ALA A 506 19.15 5.92 8.86
N ALA A 507 17.99 6.45 9.25
CA ALA A 507 16.89 5.65 9.79
C ALA A 507 16.39 4.57 8.82
N ASN A 508 16.26 4.91 7.53
CA ASN A 508 15.84 3.98 6.50
C ASN A 508 16.89 2.88 6.24
N ASP A 509 18.17 3.19 6.34
CA ASP A 509 19.23 2.22 6.10
C ASP A 509 19.36 1.24 7.28
N ILE A 510 19.16 1.73 8.51
CA ILE A 510 19.06 0.89 9.71
C ILE A 510 17.85 -0.05 9.62
N GLU A 511 16.69 0.46 9.19
CA GLU A 511 15.48 -0.35 8.99
C GLU A 511 15.72 -1.48 7.98
N LYS A 512 16.29 -1.15 6.81
CA LYS A 512 16.64 -2.13 5.78
C LYS A 512 17.68 -3.13 6.24
N ALA A 513 18.77 -2.67 6.88
CA ALA A 513 19.81 -3.54 7.40
C ALA A 513 19.24 -4.52 8.44
N THR A 514 18.39 -4.02 9.34
CA THR A 514 17.72 -4.85 10.36
C THR A 514 16.79 -5.88 9.73
N ALA A 515 16.01 -5.50 8.72
CA ALA A 515 15.13 -6.42 8.00
C ALA A 515 15.92 -7.52 7.27
N THR A 516 16.99 -7.15 6.57
CA THR A 516 17.89 -8.12 5.89
C THR A 516 18.55 -9.04 6.89
N ALA A 517 19.14 -8.51 7.97
CA ALA A 517 19.76 -9.31 9.01
C ALA A 517 18.75 -10.27 9.65
N ARG A 518 17.52 -9.81 9.94
CA ARG A 518 16.46 -10.68 10.45
C ARG A 518 16.10 -11.78 9.45
N ALA A 519 15.96 -11.47 8.16
CA ALA A 519 15.70 -12.48 7.12
C ALA A 519 16.84 -13.51 6.97
N MET A 520 18.11 -13.07 7.07
CA MET A 520 19.27 -13.97 7.12
C MET A 520 19.14 -14.99 8.26
N VAL A 521 18.66 -14.55 9.42
CA VAL A 521 18.51 -15.42 10.60
C VAL A 521 17.26 -16.29 10.50
N THR A 522 16.09 -15.72 10.18
CA THR A 522 14.80 -16.39 10.32
C THR A 522 14.31 -17.06 9.04
N GLN A 523 14.61 -16.52 7.85
CA GLN A 523 14.09 -17.05 6.59
C GLN A 523 15.11 -17.93 5.87
N TYR A 524 16.37 -17.50 5.86
CA TYR A 524 17.42 -18.17 5.10
C TYR A 524 18.29 -19.13 5.93
N GLY A 525 18.19 -19.08 7.27
CA GLY A 525 18.94 -19.97 8.15
C GLY A 525 20.46 -19.82 8.04
N MET A 526 20.95 -18.58 7.87
CA MET A 526 22.37 -18.24 7.63
C MET A 526 23.18 -18.05 8.93
N THR A 527 22.76 -18.67 10.03
CA THR A 527 23.46 -18.64 11.33
C THR A 527 23.84 -20.05 11.79
N GLU A 528 24.98 -20.16 12.46
CA GLU A 528 25.45 -21.45 12.99
C GLU A 528 24.62 -21.92 14.19
N ARG A 529 24.19 -20.98 15.06
CA ARG A 529 23.47 -21.31 16.30
C ARG A 529 22.04 -21.78 16.09
N LEU A 530 21.30 -21.13 15.19
CA LEU A 530 19.91 -21.50 14.89
C LEU A 530 19.81 -22.51 13.73
N GLY A 531 20.86 -22.60 12.91
CA GLY A 531 20.95 -23.54 11.80
C GLY A 531 20.06 -23.18 10.62
N ALA A 532 19.98 -24.10 9.65
CA ALA A 532 19.21 -23.95 8.43
C ALA A 532 17.70 -24.26 8.64
N ILE A 533 17.07 -23.52 9.56
CA ILE A 533 15.65 -23.66 9.92
C ILE A 533 14.92 -22.35 9.65
N LYS A 534 13.72 -22.43 9.06
CA LYS A 534 12.84 -21.26 8.90
C LYS A 534 12.09 -21.01 10.22
N PHE A 535 12.25 -19.82 10.78
CA PHE A 535 11.58 -19.36 11.99
C PHE A 535 10.49 -18.33 11.65
N GLY A 536 9.25 -18.62 12.07
CA GLY A 536 8.08 -17.78 11.81
C GLY A 536 7.40 -18.09 10.48
N GLY A 537 6.07 -18.23 10.51
CA GLY A 537 5.25 -18.31 9.30
C GLY A 537 5.02 -16.93 8.67
N ASP A 538 5.08 -16.87 7.34
CA ASP A 538 4.67 -15.71 6.52
C ASP A 538 3.14 -15.50 6.52
N ASN A 539 2.45 -15.84 7.61
CA ASN A 539 1.02 -15.57 7.78
C ASN A 539 0.83 -14.10 8.19
N THR A 540 1.33 -13.22 7.32
CA THR A 540 1.05 -11.79 7.30
C THR A 540 -0.37 -11.58 6.79
N GLU A 541 -1.36 -12.05 7.53
CA GLU A 541 -2.72 -11.57 7.35
C GLU A 541 -2.80 -10.15 7.93
N PRO A 542 -2.98 -9.10 7.12
CA PRO A 542 -3.30 -7.78 7.62
C PRO A 542 -4.79 -7.80 7.95
N PHE A 543 -5.12 -8.39 9.11
CA PHE A 543 -6.46 -8.35 9.67
C PHE A 543 -6.40 -7.49 10.94
N LEU A 544 -7.20 -6.42 10.96
CA LEU A 544 -7.33 -5.41 12.01
C LEU A 544 -7.70 -5.94 13.42
N GLY A 545 -7.88 -7.26 13.57
CA GLY A 545 -8.10 -7.92 14.87
C GLY A 545 -7.02 -8.95 15.26
N ARG A 546 -6.04 -9.23 14.40
CA ARG A 546 -4.97 -10.22 14.64
C ARG A 546 -3.62 -9.58 15.00
N GLU A 547 -3.49 -8.25 14.85
CA GLU A 547 -2.28 -7.50 15.21
C GLU A 547 -1.93 -7.57 16.71
N MET A 548 -2.89 -7.88 17.59
CA MET A 548 -2.62 -8.03 19.03
C MET A 548 -1.94 -9.35 19.41
N ALA A 549 -1.87 -10.34 18.52
CA ALA A 549 -1.27 -11.64 18.83
C ALA A 549 -0.62 -12.24 17.58
N HIS A 550 0.49 -11.66 17.13
CA HIS A 550 1.49 -12.42 16.39
C HIS A 550 2.03 -13.51 17.32
N GLN A 551 1.37 -14.67 17.33
CA GLN A 551 1.91 -15.83 18.02
C GLN A 551 3.11 -16.30 17.20
N ARG A 552 4.31 -16.01 17.69
CA ARG A 552 5.56 -16.52 17.11
C ARG A 552 5.49 -18.05 17.16
N ASP A 553 5.79 -18.72 16.06
CA ASP A 553 5.81 -20.19 15.96
C ASP A 553 7.02 -20.83 16.72
N TYR A 554 7.69 -20.06 17.57
CA TYR A 554 8.88 -20.44 18.31
C TYR A 554 8.89 -19.79 19.71
N SER A 555 9.65 -20.39 20.63
CA SER A 555 9.70 -19.96 22.04
C SER A 555 10.34 -18.57 22.20
N GLU A 556 10.08 -17.93 23.34
CA GLU A 556 10.75 -16.67 23.71
C GLU A 556 12.29 -16.83 23.81
N GLU A 557 12.77 -18.02 24.17
CA GLU A 557 14.21 -18.31 24.16
C GLU A 557 14.77 -18.23 22.73
N VAL A 558 14.10 -18.84 21.75
CA VAL A 558 14.50 -18.74 20.34
C VAL A 558 14.37 -17.29 19.84
N ALA A 559 13.35 -16.56 20.28
CA ALA A 559 13.21 -15.14 19.93
C ALA A 559 14.40 -14.30 20.43
N ALA A 560 14.82 -14.51 21.68
CA ALA A 560 15.99 -13.84 22.25
C ALA A 560 17.28 -14.19 21.48
N LEU A 561 17.44 -15.46 21.08
CA LEU A 561 18.57 -15.91 20.25
C LEU A 561 18.56 -15.26 18.87
N VAL A 562 17.39 -15.14 18.22
CA VAL A 562 17.25 -14.44 16.94
C VAL A 562 17.69 -12.99 17.08
N ASP A 563 17.22 -12.28 18.11
CA ASP A 563 17.57 -10.87 18.31
C ASP A 563 19.07 -10.69 18.64
N GLU A 564 19.68 -11.63 19.38
CA GLU A 564 21.12 -11.65 19.63
C GLU A 564 21.94 -11.82 18.34
N GLU A 565 21.56 -12.75 17.46
CA GLU A 565 22.24 -12.98 16.19
C GLU A 565 22.05 -11.80 15.22
N VAL A 566 20.85 -11.20 15.17
CA VAL A 566 20.60 -9.99 14.37
C VAL A 566 21.50 -8.85 14.85
N LYS A 567 21.56 -8.61 16.17
CA LYS A 567 22.44 -7.59 16.75
C LYS A 567 23.90 -7.83 16.36
N LYS A 568 24.38 -9.07 16.48
CA LYS A 568 25.76 -9.45 16.13
C LYS A 568 26.07 -9.19 14.65
N LEU A 569 25.15 -9.52 13.74
CA LEU A 569 25.31 -9.25 12.31
C LEU A 569 25.43 -7.75 12.02
N ILE A 570 24.56 -6.94 12.63
CA ILE A 570 24.56 -5.48 12.47
C ILE A 570 25.84 -4.86 13.05
N GLU A 571 26.25 -5.23 14.26
CA GLU A 571 27.48 -4.71 14.88
C GLU A 571 28.72 -5.08 14.06
N THR A 572 28.79 -6.33 13.56
CA THR A 572 29.90 -6.76 12.71
C THR A 572 29.96 -5.97 11.41
N ALA A 573 28.81 -5.78 10.75
CA ALA A 573 28.73 -5.01 9.52
C ALA A 573 29.06 -3.52 9.73
N HIS A 574 28.63 -2.94 10.85
CA HIS A 574 28.98 -1.56 11.22
C HIS A 574 30.48 -1.39 11.45
N ASN A 575 31.10 -2.31 12.19
CA ASN A 575 32.55 -2.30 12.42
C ASN A 575 33.33 -2.48 11.11
N GLU A 576 32.87 -3.36 10.24
CA GLU A 576 33.50 -3.56 8.94
C GLU A 576 33.41 -2.31 8.05
N ALA A 577 32.25 -1.65 8.03
CA ALA A 577 32.09 -0.36 7.36
C ALA A 577 33.04 0.69 7.94
N TRP A 578 33.15 0.78 9.27
CA TRP A 578 34.07 1.69 9.94
C TRP A 578 35.54 1.45 9.54
N GLU A 579 36.00 0.19 9.55
CA GLU A 579 37.36 -0.17 9.16
C GLU A 579 37.66 0.22 7.71
N ILE A 580 36.74 -0.07 6.79
CA ILE A 580 36.87 0.33 5.37
C ILE A 580 37.01 1.84 5.23
N LEU A 581 36.20 2.61 5.95
CA LEU A 581 36.21 4.08 5.90
C LEU A 581 37.50 4.66 6.48
N VAL A 582 38.05 4.05 7.53
CA VAL A 582 39.33 4.46 8.12
C VAL A 582 40.50 4.15 7.17
N GLU A 583 40.54 2.95 6.60
CA GLU A 583 41.58 2.52 5.65
C GLU A 583 41.59 3.39 4.38
N ASN A 584 40.42 3.84 3.92
CA ASN A 584 40.25 4.58 2.68
C ASN A 584 39.87 6.06 2.90
N ARG A 585 40.26 6.65 4.04
CA ARG A 585 39.81 7.98 4.46
C ARG A 585 40.15 9.10 3.47
N ASP A 586 41.34 9.05 2.87
CA ASP A 586 41.75 10.05 1.87
C ASP A 586 40.87 10.00 0.61
N VAL A 587 40.44 8.80 0.22
CA VAL A 587 39.53 8.60 -0.92
C VAL A 587 38.14 9.16 -0.61
N LEU A 588 37.65 8.93 0.60
CA LEU A 588 36.37 9.50 1.07
C LEU A 588 36.38 11.03 1.03
N ASP A 589 37.44 11.66 1.55
CA ASP A 589 37.54 13.11 1.60
C ASP A 589 37.61 13.70 0.18
N ASN A 590 38.35 13.08 -0.74
CA ASN A 590 38.39 13.47 -2.15
C ASN A 590 37.03 13.32 -2.85
N LEU A 591 36.31 12.22 -2.58
CA LEU A 591 34.97 11.99 -3.09
C LEU A 591 34.01 13.10 -2.61
N VAL A 592 34.06 13.44 -1.32
CA VAL A 592 33.21 14.48 -0.74
C VAL A 592 33.50 15.85 -1.35
N LEU A 593 34.77 16.20 -1.58
CA LEU A 593 35.12 17.45 -2.27
C LEU A 593 34.51 17.51 -3.67
N ALA A 594 34.62 16.42 -4.44
CA ALA A 594 34.01 16.34 -5.76
C ALA A 594 32.46 16.44 -5.71
N LEU A 595 31.82 15.81 -4.71
CA LEU A 595 30.37 15.91 -4.50
C LEU A 595 29.93 17.32 -4.10
N LEU A 596 30.70 18.03 -3.28
CA LEU A 596 30.37 19.41 -2.90
C LEU A 596 30.51 20.39 -4.09
N GLU A 597 31.37 20.10 -5.06
CA GLU A 597 31.53 20.90 -6.27
C GLU A 597 30.46 20.59 -7.34
N LYS A 598 30.24 19.31 -7.65
CA LYS A 598 29.38 18.87 -8.77
C LYS A 598 27.96 18.48 -8.36
N GLU A 599 27.72 18.27 -7.07
CA GLU A 599 26.46 17.78 -6.45
C GLU A 599 26.01 16.38 -6.89
N THR A 600 26.46 15.88 -8.04
CA THR A 600 26.21 14.56 -8.60
C THR A 600 27.43 14.07 -9.36
N LEU A 601 27.79 12.80 -9.16
CA LEU A 601 28.90 12.13 -9.85
C LEU A 601 28.38 10.91 -10.61
N GLY A 602 28.85 10.75 -11.85
CA GLY A 602 28.56 9.59 -12.71
C GLY A 602 29.58 8.45 -12.57
N LYS A 603 29.31 7.32 -13.26
CA LYS A 603 30.11 6.09 -13.17
C LYS A 603 31.59 6.31 -13.50
N GLU A 604 31.89 7.09 -14.55
CA GLU A 604 33.26 7.35 -15.01
C GLU A 604 34.05 8.17 -13.98
N GLU A 605 33.45 9.24 -13.46
CA GLU A 605 34.08 10.11 -12.45
C GLU A 605 34.31 9.37 -11.14
N ILE A 606 33.35 8.51 -10.75
CA ILE A 606 33.48 7.66 -9.56
C ILE A 606 34.63 6.67 -9.74
N ALA A 607 34.76 6.05 -10.92
CA ALA A 607 35.83 5.10 -11.20
C ALA A 607 37.23 5.74 -11.10
N GLU A 608 37.38 7.00 -11.53
CA GLU A 608 38.62 7.76 -11.36
C GLU A 608 38.95 8.02 -9.88
N ILE A 609 37.96 8.44 -9.11
CA ILE A 609 38.12 8.71 -7.66
C ILE A 609 38.43 7.43 -6.89
N PHE A 610 37.86 6.29 -7.29
CA PHE A 610 38.03 4.98 -6.63
C PHE A 610 39.24 4.18 -7.12
N ALA A 611 40.02 4.69 -8.07
CA ALA A 611 41.25 4.02 -8.51
C ALA A 611 42.23 3.63 -7.37
N PRO A 612 42.45 4.44 -6.31
CA PRO A 612 43.34 4.09 -5.21
C PRO A 612 42.69 3.30 -4.06
N ILE A 613 41.45 2.80 -4.20
CA ILE A 613 40.76 2.08 -3.11
C ILE A 613 41.53 0.80 -2.73
N VAL A 614 41.66 0.59 -1.42
CA VAL A 614 42.09 -0.67 -0.84
C VAL A 614 40.87 -1.56 -0.65
N LYS A 615 40.78 -2.64 -1.45
CA LYS A 615 39.71 -3.62 -1.34
C LYS A 615 39.93 -4.56 -0.16
N ARG A 616 38.84 -4.95 0.50
CA ARG A 616 38.89 -5.91 1.60
C ARG A 616 39.13 -7.33 1.06
N PRO A 617 39.84 -8.19 1.82
CA PRO A 617 40.01 -9.58 1.44
C PRO A 617 38.67 -10.31 1.44
N ALA A 618 38.53 -11.32 0.58
CA ALA A 618 37.35 -12.16 0.56
C ALA A 618 37.15 -12.85 1.92
N ARG A 619 35.91 -12.86 2.43
CA ARG A 619 35.56 -13.59 3.64
C ARG A 619 35.79 -15.09 3.45
N PRO A 620 36.21 -15.82 4.50
CA PRO A 620 36.41 -17.26 4.41
C PRO A 620 35.12 -18.00 4.05
N ALA A 621 35.26 -19.23 3.54
CA ALA A 621 34.14 -20.07 3.18
C ALA A 621 33.21 -20.33 4.38
N TRP A 622 31.90 -20.19 4.17
CA TRP A 622 30.89 -20.47 5.18
C TRP A 622 30.61 -21.98 5.24
N THR A 623 30.84 -22.59 6.41
CA THR A 623 30.57 -24.02 6.65
C THR A 623 29.29 -24.27 7.43
N GLY A 624 28.76 -23.24 8.12
CA GLY A 624 27.59 -23.34 9.00
C GLY A 624 27.77 -24.25 10.21
N SER A 625 28.98 -24.78 10.42
CA SER A 625 29.37 -25.55 11.59
C SER A 625 30.89 -25.69 11.64
N SER A 626 31.45 -25.57 12.83
CA SER A 626 32.85 -25.94 13.11
C SER A 626 33.26 -27.37 12.68
N ARG A 627 32.30 -28.30 12.51
CA ARG A 627 32.57 -29.70 12.12
C ARG A 627 32.55 -29.97 10.62
N ARG A 628 32.13 -29.00 9.80
CA ARG A 628 31.98 -29.18 8.35
C ARG A 628 33.19 -28.60 7.63
N THR A 629 33.86 -29.39 6.80
CA THR A 629 34.99 -28.95 5.97
C THR A 629 34.54 -28.73 4.52
N PRO A 630 34.83 -27.58 3.89
CA PRO A 630 34.54 -27.37 2.48
C PRO A 630 35.29 -28.36 1.60
N SER A 631 34.63 -28.85 0.54
CA SER A 631 35.29 -29.65 -0.49
C SER A 631 36.35 -28.81 -1.21
N THR A 632 37.53 -29.39 -1.43
CA THR A 632 38.59 -28.81 -2.27
C THR A 632 38.36 -29.05 -3.77
N ARG A 633 37.41 -29.93 -4.12
CA ARG A 633 37.03 -30.17 -5.51
C ARG A 633 36.19 -28.99 -6.02
N PRO A 634 36.58 -28.33 -7.12
CA PRO A 634 35.82 -27.21 -7.67
C PRO A 634 34.47 -27.70 -8.24
N PRO A 635 33.53 -26.76 -8.50
CA PRO A 635 32.32 -27.06 -9.25
C PRO A 635 32.62 -27.71 -10.60
N VAL A 636 31.72 -28.56 -11.08
CA VAL A 636 31.81 -29.13 -12.42
C VAL A 636 31.74 -28.01 -13.45
N LEU A 637 32.68 -28.00 -14.40
CA LEU A 637 32.67 -27.05 -15.49
C LEU A 637 31.65 -27.49 -16.55
N SER A 638 30.78 -26.57 -16.95
CA SER A 638 29.85 -26.79 -18.05
C SER A 638 30.59 -26.91 -19.39
N PRO A 639 30.02 -27.56 -20.42
CA PRO A 639 30.62 -27.59 -21.76
C PRO A 639 30.94 -26.20 -22.33
N LYS A 640 30.13 -25.18 -21.98
CA LYS A 640 30.38 -23.78 -22.37
C LYS A 640 31.60 -23.21 -21.66
N GLU A 641 31.74 -23.42 -20.35
CA GLU A 641 32.91 -22.96 -19.59
C GLU A 641 34.19 -23.70 -19.99
N LEU A 642 34.09 -25.00 -20.31
CA LEU A 642 35.19 -25.79 -20.87
C LEU A 642 35.62 -25.26 -22.25
N ALA A 643 34.67 -24.87 -23.11
CA ALA A 643 34.97 -24.26 -24.40
C ALA A 643 35.68 -22.90 -24.25
N LEU A 644 35.31 -22.10 -23.25
CA LEU A 644 35.94 -20.81 -22.93
C LEU A 644 37.33 -20.96 -22.28
N THR A 645 37.52 -21.98 -21.46
CA THR A 645 38.84 -22.27 -20.85
C THR A 645 39.81 -22.90 -21.84
N ASN A 646 39.32 -23.71 -22.79
CA ASN A 646 40.13 -24.26 -23.87
C ASN A 646 40.56 -23.23 -24.92
N THR A 647 39.79 -22.14 -25.11
CA THR A 647 40.22 -21.01 -25.95
C THR A 647 41.19 -20.07 -25.24
N ALA A 648 41.14 -19.96 -23.91
CA ALA A 648 42.11 -19.19 -23.12
C ALA A 648 43.46 -19.89 -22.97
N ASN A 649 43.48 -21.22 -22.85
CA ASN A 649 44.68 -22.04 -22.80
C ASN A 649 44.91 -22.71 -24.16
N GLY A 650 45.57 -22.04 -25.10
CA GLY A 650 45.75 -22.43 -26.51
C GLY A 650 46.29 -23.86 -26.78
N SER A 651 45.47 -24.86 -26.49
CA SER A 651 45.71 -26.27 -26.67
C SER A 651 44.42 -26.89 -27.22
N THR A 652 44.39 -27.02 -28.55
CA THR A 652 43.40 -27.83 -29.25
C THR A 652 43.61 -29.29 -28.87
N THR A 653 42.89 -29.76 -27.85
CA THR A 653 42.66 -31.19 -27.65
C THR A 653 41.17 -31.43 -27.91
N GLN A 654 40.86 -32.03 -29.07
CA GLN A 654 39.51 -32.49 -29.37
C GLN A 654 39.10 -33.52 -28.32
N VAL A 655 38.09 -33.19 -27.52
CA VAL A 655 37.44 -34.16 -26.63
C VAL A 655 36.44 -34.94 -27.45
N ASP A 656 36.76 -36.20 -27.72
CA ASP A 656 35.93 -37.16 -28.43
C ASP A 656 34.70 -37.52 -27.56
N THR A 657 33.51 -37.13 -28.01
CA THR A 657 32.25 -37.24 -27.26
C THR A 657 31.63 -38.64 -27.23
N THR A 658 32.37 -39.69 -27.61
CA THR A 658 31.84 -41.06 -27.72
C THR A 658 32.17 -42.03 -26.59
N LYS A 659 32.79 -41.59 -25.48
CA LYS A 659 32.98 -42.47 -24.31
C LYS A 659 32.05 -42.10 -23.17
N GLY A 660 31.11 -43.01 -22.88
CA GLY A 660 30.24 -42.97 -21.71
C GLY A 660 31.05 -42.82 -20.41
N ILE A 661 30.41 -42.17 -19.43
CA ILE A 661 31.00 -41.87 -18.13
C ILE A 661 31.16 -43.19 -17.36
N ASP A 662 32.39 -43.72 -17.31
CA ASP A 662 32.76 -44.77 -16.36
C ASP A 662 32.85 -44.13 -14.96
N ILE A 663 31.81 -44.35 -14.16
CA ILE A 663 31.82 -44.02 -12.74
C ILE A 663 32.69 -45.09 -12.06
N ALA A 664 33.91 -44.73 -11.68
CA ALA A 664 34.76 -45.61 -10.88
C ALA A 664 34.05 -45.95 -9.56
N PRO A 665 34.05 -47.23 -9.12
CA PRO A 665 33.42 -47.60 -7.86
C PRO A 665 34.16 -46.93 -6.70
N VAL A 666 33.37 -46.31 -5.81
CA VAL A 666 33.85 -45.68 -4.57
C VAL A 666 34.24 -46.81 -3.61
N ASP A 667 35.53 -46.90 -3.25
CA ASP A 667 35.96 -47.79 -2.18
C ASP A 667 35.29 -47.36 -0.85
N PRO A 668 34.78 -48.32 -0.04
CA PRO A 668 34.18 -47.99 1.23
C PRO A 668 35.24 -47.41 2.19
N PRO A 669 34.86 -46.42 3.03
CA PRO A 669 35.80 -45.83 3.98
C PRO A 669 36.30 -46.89 4.96
N SER A 670 37.62 -46.95 5.14
CA SER A 670 38.25 -47.73 6.20
C SER A 670 37.73 -47.27 7.57
N PRO A 671 37.37 -48.19 8.47
CA PRO A 671 37.08 -47.83 9.85
C PRO A 671 38.39 -47.44 10.56
N GLU A 672 38.31 -46.44 11.44
CA GLU A 672 39.39 -45.89 12.31
C GLU A 672 40.13 -44.68 11.71
N ASP A 673 39.65 -43.46 11.97
CA ASP A 673 40.04 -42.60 13.12
C ASP A 673 39.15 -41.34 13.24
#